data_AF-A0A379E1E3-F1
#
_entry.id   AF-A0A379E1E3-F1
#
_cell.length_a   1.000
_cell.length_b   1.000
_cell.length_c   1.000
_cell.angle_alpha   90.00
_cell.angle_beta   90.00
_cell.angle_gamma   90.00
#
_symmetry.space_group_name_H-M   'P 1'
#
loop_
_entity.id
_entity.type
_entity.pdbx_description
1 polymer ?
#
loop_
_entity_poly.entity_id
_entity_poly.type
_entity_poly.pdbx_seq_one_letter_code
_entity_poly.pdbx_strand_id
1 'polypeptide(L)'
;MRKVYLLLFALLQICSFANAQSGSYTITADGIMTKWSDASGDIVIPDNVVAIAENCFYTPASTSDDGWGGDDGWGSSSSEEIVNTKITSIDFKNVKKIGKNALKGCSSLTSITATKLETIGEGAFDGCSSLASLSLPAIQKIGKDAFANCHGIKTVELGSGLTSVLGNSFKSCSAMESLTMTGTSTVFTVKNNAIIDANKTLVYLAGAAKSIELTESECTRIGEAAMYGNKTLTKISLPGVITVGNDAFNSCSSLSELLVPNLKEVEDTGYMTWNGVGSLSIVDIHKSVDFKSFAYSNPPFADKASTKIFVADANVQARLQQVFKHCQIIVGPVTPDAAQTHTINFSSNGTNNEFGELKAWTTGGIDVLNNGQIPDGNMITIQAIPRAGYIIDKWEVNNQVETAKISTSTTGFNAQLYINKNVTEDLTIKVTFVEQPKGHTIFFRSLNPAGGTLECRIKGGDKVESAKVVPFNSPLVFTAIPNPGYHVTQWFEEKDVMGDDGQVHMMRVPIEGHDNQLTYECTSYDILDISVDFSQNVGYNTVHFASLNPQDKVTATADGVAITNGASVKKGAKVVFTAIPGEGRKVDNWMLGDKVVPNETGLTYTIPSLNSNVEVYLICTINEGGGSTVNHEPTIVNGHLTKWNATGDAVTPAGVEYIDAQALSGSSDLTSFHITKDVKYIGELPFLFCFKLNKITVDPLNPYFTEVAGVVYSKDKTRLVAYPVGREAASYEIKANVTSVQPGAFLTAMYLDGGVTVENGNATFKAENGILYSKDGKTIYYYPTIPKGDEKIKIQEGVEKIGRYAMAYNINLKEVTFPSTLTEIEAYGMAQNYFISAFKWEDGVTPKLETIGDFAFFNNGAMVMLQDIPSLKKIGASAFERNAGMQSISIPNGCTIGKNAFYNCRALTDVFVYSVTPPTINEEMFTKIQFLDEARLHVDATATEAYKNAKGWNVFKQIMNDATGISTVETEAANIVVTAQNDGFMVEGMNNGQRYALYTVSGMKVAAGVANGNSTFVPAQRGQIYILKVEGVKTIKLY
;
A
#
# COMPACT_ATOMS: atom_id res chain seq x y z
N MET A 1 47.05 -57.15 -13.03
CA MET A 1 45.68 -57.13 -12.47
C MET A 1 45.21 -55.75 -11.99
N ARG A 2 46.02 -54.94 -11.28
CA ARG A 2 45.63 -53.58 -10.84
C ARG A 2 45.33 -52.56 -11.98
N LYS A 3 46.02 -52.64 -13.13
CA LYS A 3 45.78 -51.73 -14.28
C LYS A 3 44.52 -52.06 -15.10
N VAL A 4 44.07 -53.31 -15.09
CA VAL A 4 42.82 -53.71 -15.77
C VAL A 4 41.60 -53.36 -14.91
N TYR A 5 41.72 -53.45 -13.58
CA TYR A 5 40.69 -52.97 -12.66
C TYR A 5 40.52 -51.44 -12.68
N LEU A 6 41.62 -50.68 -12.84
CA LEU A 6 41.55 -49.21 -13.00
C LEU A 6 41.01 -48.77 -14.36
N LEU A 7 41.25 -49.54 -15.45
CA LEU A 7 40.60 -49.26 -16.73
C LEU A 7 39.12 -49.65 -16.74
N LEU A 8 38.71 -50.74 -16.07
CA LEU A 8 37.29 -51.05 -15.91
C LEU A 8 36.58 -50.07 -14.96
N PHE A 9 37.23 -49.57 -13.91
CA PHE A 9 36.66 -48.50 -13.08
C PHE A 9 36.60 -47.14 -13.81
N ALA A 10 37.59 -46.83 -14.66
CA ALA A 10 37.57 -45.62 -15.49
C ALA A 10 36.55 -45.74 -16.64
N LEU A 11 36.37 -46.92 -17.24
CA LEU A 11 35.30 -47.15 -18.23
C LEU A 11 33.91 -47.20 -17.58
N LEU A 12 33.78 -47.67 -16.33
CA LEU A 12 32.53 -47.53 -15.56
C LEU A 12 32.27 -46.10 -15.08
N GLN A 13 33.29 -45.26 -14.89
CA GLN A 13 33.12 -43.82 -14.59
C GLN A 13 32.95 -42.93 -15.83
N ILE A 14 33.30 -43.42 -17.03
CA ILE A 14 33.03 -42.74 -18.31
C ILE A 14 31.68 -43.21 -18.90
N CYS A 15 31.13 -44.33 -18.45
CA CYS A 15 29.76 -44.77 -18.74
C CYS A 15 28.70 -44.27 -17.73
N SER A 16 29.06 -43.43 -16.74
CA SER A 16 28.12 -42.88 -15.75
C SER A 16 27.79 -41.39 -15.91
N PHE A 17 28.17 -40.76 -17.03
CA PHE A 17 27.60 -39.48 -17.48
C PHE A 17 26.54 -39.64 -18.57
N ALA A 18 26.19 -40.89 -18.92
CA ALA A 18 24.98 -41.22 -19.64
C ALA A 18 23.98 -41.83 -18.65
N ASN A 19 22.87 -41.13 -18.42
CA ASN A 19 21.74 -41.53 -17.58
C ASN A 19 21.97 -41.64 -16.08
N ALA A 20 21.96 -40.50 -15.41
CA ALA A 20 21.37 -40.40 -14.07
C ALA A 20 20.75 -39.01 -13.81
N GLN A 21 20.02 -38.45 -14.78
CA GLN A 21 18.82 -37.68 -14.43
C GLN A 21 17.66 -38.66 -14.50
N SER A 22 17.44 -39.42 -13.43
CA SER A 22 16.14 -40.05 -13.20
C SER A 22 15.15 -38.95 -12.78
N GLY A 23 14.88 -38.03 -13.70
CA GLY A 23 13.89 -36.98 -13.56
C GLY A 23 12.65 -37.37 -14.37
N SER A 24 11.47 -37.09 -13.81
CA SER A 24 10.16 -37.47 -14.34
C SER A 24 9.72 -36.67 -15.59
N TYR A 25 10.56 -36.63 -16.64
CA TYR A 25 10.19 -35.92 -17.87
C TYR A 25 9.52 -36.84 -18.90
N THR A 26 8.54 -36.29 -19.63
CA THR A 26 7.77 -37.03 -20.64
C THR A 26 8.08 -36.48 -22.04
N ILE A 27 8.48 -37.37 -22.95
CA ILE A 27 8.79 -37.04 -24.35
C ILE A 27 7.90 -37.90 -25.26
N THR A 28 7.25 -37.28 -26.23
CA THR A 28 6.44 -37.96 -27.25
C THR A 28 7.31 -38.64 -28.31
N ALA A 29 6.73 -39.54 -29.12
CA ALA A 29 7.46 -40.25 -30.17
C ALA A 29 8.08 -39.33 -31.24
N ASP A 30 7.50 -38.15 -31.44
CA ASP A 30 7.97 -37.08 -32.33
C ASP A 30 8.96 -36.10 -31.67
N GLY A 31 9.39 -36.37 -30.43
CA GLY A 31 10.44 -35.59 -29.77
C GLY A 31 9.94 -34.31 -29.10
N ILE A 32 8.69 -34.25 -28.64
CA ILE A 32 8.15 -33.11 -27.89
C ILE A 32 8.25 -33.39 -26.39
N MET A 33 8.93 -32.53 -25.64
CA MET A 33 8.95 -32.58 -24.19
C MET A 33 7.69 -31.93 -23.64
N THR A 34 6.89 -32.70 -22.88
CA THR A 34 5.56 -32.28 -22.41
C THR A 34 5.51 -31.89 -20.94
N LYS A 35 6.45 -32.37 -20.12
CA LYS A 35 6.53 -32.03 -18.69
C LYS A 35 7.91 -32.33 -18.13
N TRP A 36 8.40 -31.48 -17.22
CA TRP A 36 9.57 -31.76 -16.36
C TRP A 36 9.46 -30.99 -15.04
N SER A 37 8.63 -31.48 -14.12
CA SER A 37 8.23 -30.75 -12.91
C SER A 37 9.31 -30.65 -11.82
N ASP A 38 10.29 -31.54 -11.81
CA ASP A 38 11.36 -31.62 -10.80
C ASP A 38 12.71 -31.07 -11.29
N ALA A 39 12.74 -30.43 -12.47
CA ALA A 39 13.95 -29.77 -12.97
C ALA A 39 14.44 -28.69 -11.99
N SER A 40 15.74 -28.67 -11.71
CA SER A 40 16.36 -27.69 -10.81
C SER A 40 17.83 -27.50 -11.13
N GLY A 41 18.37 -26.31 -10.88
CA GLY A 41 19.74 -25.95 -11.22
C GLY A 41 19.94 -25.78 -12.72
N ASP A 42 21.14 -26.10 -13.18
CA ASP A 42 21.52 -26.04 -14.59
C ASP A 42 21.05 -27.31 -15.31
N ILE A 43 20.21 -27.16 -16.34
CA ILE A 43 19.62 -28.29 -17.08
C ILE A 43 20.03 -28.30 -18.55
N VAL A 44 20.14 -29.52 -19.10
CA VAL A 44 20.42 -29.76 -20.52
C VAL A 44 19.26 -30.56 -21.12
N ILE A 45 18.62 -30.03 -22.15
CA ILE A 45 17.52 -30.72 -22.85
C ILE A 45 18.09 -31.92 -23.65
N PRO A 46 17.46 -33.11 -23.59
CA PRO A 46 17.93 -34.29 -24.32
C PRO A 46 18.00 -34.09 -25.84
N ASP A 47 18.99 -34.70 -26.50
CA ASP A 47 19.29 -34.50 -27.92
C ASP A 47 18.13 -34.86 -28.88
N ASN A 48 17.26 -35.79 -28.47
CA ASN A 48 16.09 -36.23 -29.25
C ASN A 48 14.88 -35.28 -29.15
N VAL A 49 14.96 -34.23 -28.33
CA VAL A 49 13.87 -33.26 -28.16
C VAL A 49 14.01 -32.15 -29.21
N VAL A 50 12.95 -31.97 -29.99
CA VAL A 50 12.86 -30.97 -31.07
C VAL A 50 11.92 -29.82 -30.73
N ALA A 51 11.05 -29.99 -29.72
CA ALA A 51 10.16 -28.95 -29.23
C ALA A 51 9.84 -29.09 -27.73
N ILE A 52 9.55 -27.96 -27.08
CA ILE A 52 9.00 -27.89 -25.72
C ILE A 52 7.51 -27.56 -25.84
N ALA A 53 6.66 -28.38 -25.22
CA ALA A 53 5.22 -28.16 -25.23
C ALA A 53 4.82 -26.91 -24.44
N GLU A 54 3.57 -26.49 -24.60
CA GLU A 54 2.98 -25.50 -23.70
C GLU A 54 3.04 -25.96 -22.24
N ASN A 55 3.20 -25.01 -21.30
CA ASN A 55 3.14 -25.27 -19.87
C ASN A 55 4.15 -26.34 -19.35
N CYS A 56 5.22 -26.65 -20.09
CA CYS A 56 6.13 -27.75 -19.75
C CYS A 56 6.78 -27.63 -18.35
N PHE A 57 7.17 -26.42 -17.96
CA PHE A 57 7.77 -26.08 -16.65
C PHE A 57 6.86 -25.18 -15.79
N TYR A 58 5.62 -24.98 -16.23
CA TYR A 58 4.65 -24.10 -15.59
C TYR A 58 3.32 -24.83 -15.55
N THR A 59 2.78 -25.09 -14.36
CA THR A 59 1.39 -25.53 -14.26
C THR A 59 0.56 -24.28 -14.03
N PRO A 60 -0.31 -23.89 -14.98
CA PRO A 60 -1.27 -22.83 -14.69
C PRO A 60 -2.06 -23.25 -13.46
N ALA A 61 -2.51 -22.26 -12.70
CA ALA A 61 -3.59 -22.49 -11.78
C ALA A 61 -4.68 -23.28 -12.52
N SER A 62 -5.02 -24.48 -12.04
CA SER A 62 -6.36 -24.97 -12.31
C SER A 62 -7.27 -23.95 -11.66
N THR A 63 -7.93 -23.14 -12.48
CA THR A 63 -9.32 -22.91 -12.20
C THR A 63 -9.91 -24.33 -12.17
N SER A 64 -10.82 -24.61 -11.25
CA SER A 64 -11.91 -25.50 -11.63
C SER A 64 -12.32 -25.14 -13.07
N ASP A 65 -12.75 -26.10 -13.87
CA ASP A 65 -13.38 -25.76 -15.13
C ASP A 65 -14.76 -25.11 -14.83
N ASP A 66 -14.71 -23.91 -14.24
CA ASP A 66 -15.75 -22.94 -13.99
C ASP A 66 -15.33 -21.63 -14.68
N GLY A 67 -14.77 -21.71 -15.88
CA GLY A 67 -14.94 -20.67 -16.90
C GLY A 67 -14.53 -19.22 -16.59
N TRP A 68 -13.73 -18.93 -15.56
CA TRP A 68 -13.36 -17.54 -15.21
C TRP A 68 -11.87 -17.34 -14.97
N GLY A 69 -11.18 -16.97 -16.05
CA GLY A 69 -9.92 -16.21 -15.99
C GLY A 69 -10.23 -14.72 -16.05
N GLY A 70 -10.44 -14.10 -14.89
CA GLY A 70 -10.50 -12.65 -14.72
C GLY A 70 -9.64 -12.25 -13.53
N ASP A 71 -8.61 -11.46 -13.79
CA ASP A 71 -7.70 -10.88 -12.82
C ASP A 71 -8.43 -9.79 -12.02
N ASP A 72 -9.00 -10.13 -10.86
CA ASP A 72 -9.56 -9.16 -9.93
C ASP A 72 -9.21 -9.43 -8.46
N GLY A 73 -7.99 -9.87 -8.16
CA GLY A 73 -7.36 -9.60 -6.85
C GLY A 73 -8.11 -9.97 -5.56
N TRP A 74 -9.14 -10.83 -5.61
CA TRP A 74 -9.95 -11.23 -4.46
C TRP A 74 -10.23 -12.74 -4.50
N GLY A 75 -9.17 -13.53 -4.26
CA GLY A 75 -9.22 -14.91 -3.77
C GLY A 75 -10.23 -15.86 -4.42
N SER A 76 -9.97 -16.29 -5.65
CA SER A 76 -10.36 -17.66 -6.02
C SER A 76 -9.38 -18.62 -5.34
N SER A 77 -9.87 -19.72 -4.78
CA SER A 77 -9.00 -20.86 -4.49
C SER A 77 -8.62 -21.51 -5.82
N SER A 78 -7.80 -20.82 -6.60
CA SER A 78 -6.99 -21.45 -7.62
C SER A 78 -6.10 -22.46 -6.91
N SER A 79 -5.88 -23.64 -7.50
CA SER A 79 -4.65 -24.34 -7.16
C SER A 79 -3.50 -23.35 -7.43
N GLU A 80 -2.60 -23.15 -6.48
CA GLU A 80 -1.47 -22.23 -6.68
C GLU A 80 -0.79 -22.52 -8.03
N GLU A 81 -0.51 -21.48 -8.82
CA GLU A 81 0.30 -21.63 -10.03
C GLU A 81 1.61 -22.33 -9.65
N ILE A 82 1.87 -23.50 -10.22
CA ILE A 82 3.11 -24.24 -9.92
C ILE A 82 4.14 -23.79 -10.94
N VAL A 83 4.94 -22.82 -10.52
CA VAL A 83 6.03 -22.25 -11.29
C VAL A 83 7.35 -22.93 -10.90
N ASN A 84 8.13 -23.39 -11.89
CA ASN A 84 9.45 -23.94 -11.59
C ASN A 84 10.51 -22.83 -11.42
N THR A 85 10.60 -22.28 -10.22
CA THR A 85 11.59 -21.24 -9.85
C THR A 85 12.98 -21.80 -9.52
N LYS A 86 13.20 -23.12 -9.65
CA LYS A 86 14.47 -23.77 -9.25
C LYS A 86 15.48 -23.88 -10.39
N ILE A 87 15.08 -23.63 -11.63
CA ILE A 87 15.97 -23.71 -12.79
C ILE A 87 16.83 -22.45 -12.84
N THR A 88 18.15 -22.61 -12.96
CA THR A 88 19.12 -21.50 -13.03
C THR A 88 19.65 -21.29 -14.44
N SER A 89 19.83 -22.34 -15.24
CA SER A 89 20.20 -22.22 -16.66
C SER A 89 19.68 -23.38 -17.51
N ILE A 90 19.50 -23.16 -18.82
CA ILE A 90 18.99 -24.17 -19.76
C ILE A 90 19.82 -24.21 -21.05
N ASP A 91 20.30 -25.38 -21.45
CA ASP A 91 20.79 -25.66 -22.80
C ASP A 91 19.72 -26.41 -23.62
N PHE A 92 19.16 -25.74 -24.62
CA PHE A 92 18.07 -26.25 -25.47
C PHE A 92 18.53 -27.19 -26.60
N LYS A 93 19.84 -27.37 -26.82
CA LYS A 93 20.41 -28.28 -27.86
C LYS A 93 19.75 -28.15 -29.24
N ASN A 94 18.85 -29.07 -29.57
CA ASN A 94 18.21 -29.24 -30.89
C ASN A 94 16.79 -28.69 -30.96
N VAL A 95 16.27 -28.10 -29.88
CA VAL A 95 14.90 -27.55 -29.83
C VAL A 95 14.75 -26.41 -30.83
N LYS A 96 13.71 -26.53 -31.68
CA LYS A 96 13.31 -25.54 -32.68
C LYS A 96 12.11 -24.71 -32.25
N LYS A 97 11.29 -25.20 -31.32
CA LYS A 97 10.05 -24.56 -30.90
C LYS A 97 9.84 -24.64 -29.40
N ILE A 98 9.42 -23.53 -28.79
CA ILE A 98 8.94 -23.46 -27.40
C ILE A 98 7.47 -23.05 -27.40
N GLY A 99 6.62 -23.81 -26.71
CA GLY A 99 5.17 -23.60 -26.61
C GLY A 99 4.75 -22.44 -25.70
N LYS A 100 3.44 -22.18 -25.67
CA LYS A 100 2.84 -21.14 -24.83
C LYS A 100 3.15 -21.36 -23.34
N ASN A 101 3.54 -20.31 -22.63
CA ASN A 101 3.84 -20.31 -21.19
C ASN A 101 4.86 -21.37 -20.72
N ALA A 102 5.65 -21.97 -21.63
CA ALA A 102 6.43 -23.17 -21.32
C ALA A 102 7.41 -23.00 -20.15
N LEU A 103 7.97 -21.80 -19.96
CA LEU A 103 8.87 -21.41 -18.88
C LEU A 103 8.37 -20.17 -18.13
N LYS A 104 7.06 -19.92 -18.13
CA LYS A 104 6.46 -18.76 -17.45
C LYS A 104 6.83 -18.79 -15.97
N GLY A 105 7.33 -17.66 -15.47
CA GLY A 105 7.65 -17.41 -14.08
C GLY A 105 8.93 -18.07 -13.56
N CYS A 106 9.76 -18.69 -14.42
CA CYS A 106 11.06 -19.25 -14.03
C CYS A 106 12.04 -18.15 -13.57
N SER A 107 11.77 -17.55 -12.41
CA SER A 107 12.31 -16.27 -11.98
C SER A 107 13.81 -16.33 -11.66
N SER A 108 14.32 -17.51 -11.33
CA SER A 108 15.75 -17.77 -11.05
C SER A 108 16.56 -18.10 -12.31
N LEU A 109 15.93 -18.23 -13.48
CA LEU A 109 16.61 -18.55 -14.73
C LEU A 109 17.50 -17.38 -15.14
N THR A 110 18.82 -17.54 -15.08
CA THR A 110 19.79 -16.48 -15.39
C THR A 110 20.28 -16.50 -16.84
N SER A 111 20.28 -17.66 -17.50
CA SER A 111 20.81 -17.80 -18.86
C SER A 111 20.21 -18.98 -19.64
N ILE A 112 20.10 -18.83 -20.95
CA ILE A 112 19.72 -19.91 -21.88
C ILE A 112 20.70 -20.03 -23.05
N THR A 113 20.87 -21.25 -23.57
CA THR A 113 21.56 -21.53 -24.85
C THR A 113 20.54 -22.09 -25.84
N ALA A 114 20.24 -21.35 -26.91
CA ALA A 114 19.13 -21.67 -27.83
C ALA A 114 19.46 -21.38 -29.31
N THR A 115 20.61 -21.87 -29.80
CA THR A 115 21.16 -21.50 -31.12
C THR A 115 20.34 -21.96 -32.32
N LYS A 116 19.46 -22.97 -32.15
CA LYS A 116 18.59 -23.53 -33.21
C LYS A 116 17.11 -23.18 -33.04
N LEU A 117 16.78 -22.31 -32.07
CA LEU A 117 15.40 -21.99 -31.75
C LEU A 117 14.78 -21.09 -32.83
N GLU A 118 13.74 -21.57 -33.50
CA GLU A 118 13.08 -20.90 -34.63
C GLU A 118 11.77 -20.22 -34.21
N THR A 119 11.06 -20.73 -33.18
CA THR A 119 9.75 -20.22 -32.74
C THR A 119 9.61 -20.19 -31.22
N ILE A 120 9.15 -19.06 -30.69
CA ILE A 120 8.81 -18.87 -29.27
C ILE A 120 7.32 -18.53 -29.16
N GLY A 121 6.58 -19.31 -28.37
CA GLY A 121 5.15 -19.13 -28.14
C GLY A 121 4.81 -17.94 -27.25
N GLU A 122 3.51 -17.66 -27.14
CA GLU A 122 2.96 -16.63 -26.27
C GLU A 122 3.37 -16.86 -24.80
N GLY A 123 3.84 -15.80 -24.11
CA GLY A 123 4.20 -15.87 -22.68
C GLY A 123 5.29 -16.88 -22.32
N ALA A 124 6.03 -17.43 -23.29
CA ALA A 124 6.90 -18.59 -23.07
C ALA A 124 7.95 -18.39 -21.98
N PHE A 125 8.47 -17.16 -21.81
CA PHE A 125 9.43 -16.76 -20.79
C PHE A 125 8.90 -15.61 -19.92
N ASP A 126 7.59 -15.32 -19.93
CA ASP A 126 7.01 -14.24 -19.12
C ASP A 126 7.40 -14.39 -17.65
N GLY A 127 7.92 -13.34 -17.02
CA GLY A 127 8.34 -13.35 -15.62
C GLY A 127 9.65 -14.08 -15.33
N CYS A 128 10.47 -14.43 -16.33
CA CYS A 128 11.85 -14.89 -16.13
C CYS A 128 12.76 -13.72 -15.70
N SER A 129 12.51 -13.17 -14.52
CA SER A 129 13.04 -11.87 -14.07
C SER A 129 14.55 -11.80 -13.93
N SER A 130 15.25 -12.92 -13.72
CA SER A 130 16.71 -12.96 -13.60
C SER A 130 17.45 -13.24 -14.91
N LEU A 131 16.74 -13.46 -16.03
CA LEU A 131 17.37 -13.80 -17.30
C LEU A 131 18.20 -12.62 -17.78
N ALA A 132 19.52 -12.76 -17.86
CA ALA A 132 20.43 -11.63 -18.02
C ALA A 132 20.67 -11.25 -19.49
N SER A 133 20.68 -12.23 -20.39
CA SER A 133 20.96 -12.03 -21.82
C SER A 133 20.29 -13.08 -22.68
N LEU A 134 20.11 -12.76 -23.95
CA LEU A 134 19.44 -13.59 -24.93
C LEU A 134 20.16 -13.53 -26.29
N SER A 135 20.58 -14.66 -26.83
CA SER A 135 21.09 -14.77 -28.21
C SER A 135 20.32 -15.84 -28.96
N LEU A 136 19.63 -15.41 -30.02
CA LEU A 136 18.69 -16.22 -30.80
C LEU A 136 18.96 -16.08 -32.30
N PRO A 137 20.07 -16.63 -32.81
CA PRO A 137 20.50 -16.43 -34.21
C PRO A 137 19.59 -17.08 -35.25
N ALA A 138 18.83 -18.13 -34.88
CA ALA A 138 17.93 -18.86 -35.79
C ALA A 138 16.45 -18.44 -35.68
N ILE A 139 16.12 -17.44 -34.86
CA ILE A 139 14.74 -17.09 -34.56
C ILE A 139 14.00 -16.57 -35.79
N GLN A 140 12.79 -17.09 -35.99
CA GLN A 140 11.89 -16.67 -37.06
C GLN A 140 10.61 -16.03 -36.52
N LYS A 141 10.11 -16.48 -35.36
CA LYS A 141 8.84 -16.01 -34.78
C LYS A 141 8.91 -15.86 -33.27
N ILE A 142 8.49 -14.70 -32.77
CA ILE A 142 8.37 -14.38 -31.34
C ILE A 142 6.91 -14.05 -31.04
N GLY A 143 6.30 -14.82 -30.13
CA GLY A 143 4.91 -14.68 -29.74
C GLY A 143 4.59 -13.44 -28.90
N LYS A 144 3.29 -13.21 -28.70
CA LYS A 144 2.77 -12.17 -27.81
C LYS A 144 3.30 -12.37 -26.39
N ASP A 145 3.77 -11.30 -25.76
CA ASP A 145 4.28 -11.29 -24.38
C ASP A 145 5.38 -12.34 -24.08
N ALA A 146 6.07 -12.86 -25.12
CA ALA A 146 6.98 -14.01 -25.00
C ALA A 146 8.08 -13.84 -23.93
N PHE A 147 8.56 -12.62 -23.72
CA PHE A 147 9.53 -12.21 -22.71
C PHE A 147 8.99 -11.07 -21.83
N ALA A 148 7.68 -10.98 -21.63
CA ALA A 148 7.11 -9.96 -20.75
C ALA A 148 7.71 -10.08 -19.34
N ASN A 149 7.90 -8.96 -18.63
CA ASN A 149 8.38 -8.92 -17.25
C ASN A 149 9.75 -9.60 -17.01
N CYS A 150 10.57 -9.76 -18.06
CA CYS A 150 11.95 -10.21 -17.96
C CYS A 150 12.88 -9.04 -17.59
N HIS A 151 12.73 -8.55 -16.35
CA HIS A 151 13.40 -7.34 -15.85
C HIS A 151 14.94 -7.41 -15.85
N GLY A 152 15.53 -8.59 -15.92
CA GLY A 152 16.99 -8.81 -15.91
C GLY A 152 17.65 -8.73 -17.28
N ILE A 153 16.90 -8.78 -18.39
CA ILE A 153 17.50 -8.90 -19.72
C ILE A 153 18.18 -7.58 -20.08
N LYS A 154 19.50 -7.60 -20.17
CA LYS A 154 20.33 -6.46 -20.57
C LYS A 154 20.63 -6.44 -22.05
N THR A 155 20.86 -7.62 -22.64
CA THR A 155 21.26 -7.74 -24.05
C THR A 155 20.41 -8.76 -24.78
N VAL A 156 19.96 -8.39 -25.98
CA VAL A 156 19.24 -9.27 -26.90
C VAL A 156 19.88 -9.21 -28.28
N GLU A 157 20.20 -10.38 -28.83
CA GLU A 157 20.69 -10.56 -30.19
C GLU A 157 19.72 -11.45 -30.97
N LEU A 158 19.13 -10.91 -32.03
CA LEU A 158 18.16 -11.59 -32.89
C LEU A 158 18.80 -12.06 -34.21
N GLY A 159 18.21 -13.05 -34.87
CA GLY A 159 18.59 -13.52 -36.20
C GLY A 159 17.94 -12.70 -37.34
N SER A 160 18.63 -12.59 -38.48
CA SER A 160 18.06 -12.00 -39.71
C SER A 160 16.91 -12.82 -40.33
N GLY A 161 16.67 -14.05 -39.85
CA GLY A 161 15.54 -14.88 -40.24
C GLY A 161 14.19 -14.49 -39.60
N LEU A 162 14.16 -13.46 -38.74
CA LEU A 162 12.97 -13.02 -38.04
C LEU A 162 11.89 -12.52 -39.02
N THR A 163 10.73 -13.18 -39.01
CA THR A 163 9.58 -12.87 -39.88
C THR A 163 8.35 -12.39 -39.11
N SER A 164 8.31 -12.60 -37.78
CA SER A 164 7.18 -12.16 -36.96
C SER A 164 7.60 -11.85 -35.51
N VAL A 165 7.15 -10.68 -35.02
CA VAL A 165 7.18 -10.27 -33.61
C VAL A 165 5.76 -9.83 -33.27
N LEU A 166 5.12 -10.51 -32.33
CA LEU A 166 3.71 -10.29 -32.01
C LEU A 166 3.56 -9.61 -30.65
N GLY A 167 2.59 -8.68 -30.54
CA GLY A 167 2.05 -8.11 -29.30
C GLY A 167 3.02 -8.03 -28.12
N ASN A 168 3.79 -6.96 -28.02
CA ASN A 168 4.55 -6.63 -26.81
C ASN A 168 5.50 -7.74 -26.32
N SER A 169 6.16 -8.46 -27.23
CA SER A 169 7.03 -9.60 -26.89
C SER A 169 8.09 -9.31 -25.81
N PHE A 170 8.47 -8.05 -25.59
CA PHE A 170 9.44 -7.61 -24.59
C PHE A 170 8.86 -6.58 -23.61
N LYS A 171 7.55 -6.65 -23.34
CA LYS A 171 6.84 -5.78 -22.39
C LYS A 171 7.55 -5.72 -21.04
N SER A 172 7.81 -4.53 -20.50
CA SER A 172 8.45 -4.35 -19.19
C SER A 172 9.86 -4.96 -19.06
N CYS A 173 10.58 -5.19 -20.16
CA CYS A 173 12.02 -5.52 -20.14
C CYS A 173 12.89 -4.29 -19.84
N SER A 174 12.73 -3.71 -18.65
CA SER A 174 13.25 -2.38 -18.29
C SER A 174 14.77 -2.26 -18.18
N ALA A 175 15.51 -3.37 -18.12
CA ALA A 175 16.99 -3.35 -18.04
C ALA A 175 17.67 -3.49 -19.41
N MET A 176 16.93 -3.58 -20.53
CA MET A 176 17.52 -3.86 -21.83
C MET A 176 18.29 -2.65 -22.36
N GLU A 177 19.62 -2.76 -22.32
CA GLU A 177 20.60 -1.74 -22.74
C GLU A 177 20.98 -1.89 -24.22
N SER A 178 21.01 -3.13 -24.74
CA SER A 178 21.45 -3.43 -26.10
C SER A 178 20.50 -4.40 -26.81
N LEU A 179 20.05 -4.00 -27.99
CA LEU A 179 19.26 -4.83 -28.89
C LEU A 179 19.91 -4.82 -30.27
N THR A 180 20.27 -6.00 -30.79
CA THR A 180 20.97 -6.17 -32.06
C THR A 180 20.32 -7.24 -32.93
N MET A 181 20.68 -7.23 -34.21
CA MET A 181 20.30 -8.27 -35.18
C MET A 181 21.52 -8.72 -35.97
N THR A 182 21.68 -10.02 -36.13
CA THR A 182 22.77 -10.64 -36.89
C THR A 182 22.39 -10.73 -38.37
N GLY A 183 23.23 -10.18 -39.23
CA GLY A 183 22.98 -10.14 -40.68
C GLY A 183 21.93 -9.11 -41.10
N THR A 184 21.49 -9.19 -42.35
CA THR A 184 20.51 -8.27 -42.94
C THR A 184 19.16 -8.97 -43.10
N SER A 185 18.10 -8.39 -42.54
CA SER A 185 16.72 -8.86 -42.68
C SER A 185 15.94 -7.93 -43.62
N THR A 186 14.99 -8.49 -44.38
CA THR A 186 14.07 -7.72 -45.25
C THR A 186 12.74 -7.39 -44.58
N VAL A 187 12.46 -7.98 -43.40
CA VAL A 187 11.17 -7.84 -42.69
C VAL A 187 11.29 -6.89 -41.50
N PHE A 188 12.36 -7.05 -40.71
CA PHE A 188 12.69 -6.17 -39.58
C PHE A 188 14.09 -5.58 -39.72
N THR A 189 14.26 -4.35 -39.27
CA THR A 189 15.56 -3.70 -39.06
C THR A 189 15.70 -3.37 -37.59
N VAL A 190 16.90 -3.57 -37.03
CA VAL A 190 17.23 -3.09 -35.68
C VAL A 190 18.13 -1.87 -35.80
N LYS A 191 17.68 -0.72 -35.30
CA LYS A 191 18.42 0.54 -35.31
C LYS A 191 18.16 1.30 -34.02
N ASN A 192 19.21 1.87 -33.41
CA ASN A 192 19.09 2.64 -32.17
C ASN A 192 18.34 1.88 -31.06
N ASN A 193 18.64 0.59 -30.92
CA ASN A 193 17.98 -0.34 -29.99
C ASN A 193 16.46 -0.49 -30.19
N ALA A 194 15.95 -0.18 -31.39
CA ALA A 194 14.57 -0.31 -31.77
C ALA A 194 14.39 -1.34 -32.89
N ILE A 195 13.31 -2.13 -32.81
CA ILE A 195 12.85 -3.02 -33.88
C ILE A 195 11.88 -2.23 -34.76
N ILE A 196 12.16 -2.16 -36.05
CA ILE A 196 11.35 -1.46 -37.05
C ILE A 196 10.93 -2.48 -38.11
N ASP A 197 9.64 -2.57 -38.43
CA ASP A 197 9.15 -3.46 -39.47
C ASP A 197 9.30 -2.87 -40.89
N ALA A 198 9.03 -3.67 -41.92
CA ALA A 198 9.09 -3.26 -43.31
C ALA A 198 8.09 -2.14 -43.67
N ASN A 199 7.06 -1.93 -42.85
CA ASN A 199 6.10 -0.84 -42.97
C ASN A 199 6.54 0.43 -42.21
N LYS A 200 7.78 0.45 -41.69
CA LYS A 200 8.36 1.55 -40.90
C LYS A 200 7.61 1.80 -39.60
N THR A 201 7.03 0.75 -39.02
CA THR A 201 6.44 0.75 -37.69
C THR A 201 7.51 0.42 -36.67
N LEU A 202 7.69 1.29 -35.67
CA LEU A 202 8.44 0.97 -34.48
C LEU A 202 7.66 -0.07 -33.67
N VAL A 203 8.16 -1.29 -33.64
CA VAL A 203 7.54 -2.44 -32.96
C VAL A 203 7.94 -2.50 -31.49
N TYR A 204 9.19 -2.18 -31.18
CA TYR A 204 9.71 -2.21 -29.81
C TYR A 204 10.94 -1.33 -29.67
N LEU A 205 11.11 -0.69 -28.51
CA LEU A 205 12.30 0.02 -28.09
C LEU A 205 12.85 -0.60 -26.80
N ALA A 206 14.15 -0.88 -26.75
CA ALA A 206 14.81 -1.44 -25.57
C ALA A 206 14.51 -0.63 -24.29
N GLY A 207 14.13 -1.33 -23.21
CA GLY A 207 13.55 -0.72 -22.01
C GLY A 207 14.48 0.16 -21.16
N ALA A 208 15.80 0.12 -21.37
CA ALA A 208 16.75 1.04 -20.74
C ALA A 208 17.18 2.20 -21.67
N ALA A 209 16.56 2.34 -22.84
CA ALA A 209 16.84 3.45 -23.75
C ALA A 209 16.51 4.79 -23.07
N LYS A 210 17.43 5.76 -23.18
CA LYS A 210 17.21 7.14 -22.71
C LYS A 210 16.59 8.01 -23.79
N SER A 211 16.89 7.74 -25.05
CA SER A 211 16.31 8.43 -26.19
C SER A 211 16.18 7.54 -27.40
N ILE A 212 15.32 7.94 -28.33
CA ILE A 212 15.24 7.37 -29.67
C ILE A 212 15.21 8.49 -30.71
N GLU A 213 16.04 8.35 -31.73
CA GLU A 213 16.09 9.26 -32.88
C GLU A 213 16.09 8.45 -34.17
N LEU A 214 15.11 8.68 -35.05
CA LEU A 214 15.03 8.05 -36.37
C LEU A 214 14.59 9.10 -37.39
N THR A 215 15.15 9.06 -38.59
CA THR A 215 14.84 10.05 -39.64
C THR A 215 13.42 9.88 -40.19
N GLU A 216 12.92 10.90 -40.93
CA GLU A 216 11.58 10.86 -41.53
C GLU A 216 11.33 9.64 -42.43
N SER A 217 12.37 9.11 -43.07
CA SER A 217 12.27 7.96 -43.96
C SER A 217 12.29 6.61 -43.24
N GLU A 218 12.62 6.58 -41.94
CA GLU A 218 12.91 5.36 -41.17
C GLU A 218 11.75 4.90 -40.29
N CYS A 219 10.94 5.82 -39.77
CA CYS A 219 9.83 5.48 -38.89
C CYS A 219 8.63 6.39 -39.18
N THR A 220 7.50 5.78 -39.55
CA THR A 220 6.25 6.51 -39.83
C THR A 220 5.13 6.18 -38.86
N ARG A 221 5.29 5.15 -38.01
CA ARG A 221 4.30 4.75 -37.01
C ARG A 221 4.96 4.26 -35.74
N ILE A 222 4.43 4.63 -34.57
CA ILE A 222 4.74 3.96 -33.31
C ILE A 222 3.69 2.87 -33.09
N GLY A 223 4.13 1.61 -32.96
CA GLY A 223 3.26 0.45 -32.76
C GLY A 223 2.61 0.41 -31.38
N GLU A 224 1.66 -0.50 -31.22
CA GLU A 224 1.01 -0.80 -29.94
C GLU A 224 2.07 -1.17 -28.89
N ALA A 225 2.02 -0.52 -27.73
CA ALA A 225 2.91 -0.73 -26.57
C ALA A 225 4.42 -0.82 -26.88
N ALA A 226 4.86 -0.21 -27.98
CA ALA A 226 6.25 -0.27 -28.46
C ALA A 226 7.28 0.26 -27.45
N MET A 227 6.87 1.12 -26.52
CA MET A 227 7.72 1.65 -25.44
C MET A 227 7.12 1.39 -24.04
N TYR A 228 6.21 0.43 -23.90
CA TYR A 228 5.55 0.12 -22.63
C TYR A 228 6.57 -0.13 -21.51
N GLY A 229 6.44 0.59 -20.40
CA GLY A 229 7.28 0.43 -19.21
C GLY A 229 8.68 1.01 -19.33
N ASN A 230 8.96 1.80 -20.37
CA ASN A 230 10.29 2.41 -20.58
C ASN A 230 10.47 3.63 -19.65
N LYS A 231 10.78 3.34 -18.38
CA LYS A 231 10.89 4.34 -17.30
C LYS A 231 12.13 5.24 -17.43
N THR A 232 13.11 4.90 -18.26
CA THR A 232 14.33 5.70 -18.46
C THR A 232 14.27 6.62 -19.67
N LEU A 233 13.29 6.42 -20.56
CA LEU A 233 13.15 7.19 -21.78
C LEU A 233 12.79 8.63 -21.47
N THR A 234 13.66 9.58 -21.84
CA THR A 234 13.47 11.01 -21.61
C THR A 234 13.11 11.76 -22.89
N LYS A 235 13.53 11.26 -24.07
CA LYS A 235 13.37 11.96 -25.35
C LYS A 235 13.02 11.04 -26.52
N ILE A 236 12.00 11.43 -27.27
CA ILE A 236 11.61 10.80 -28.54
C ILE A 236 11.78 11.83 -29.66
N SER A 237 12.53 11.48 -30.70
CA SER A 237 12.70 12.28 -31.92
C SER A 237 12.40 11.43 -33.15
N LEU A 238 11.14 11.48 -33.60
CA LEU A 238 10.63 10.64 -34.67
C LEU A 238 9.85 11.51 -35.69
N PRO A 239 10.54 12.37 -36.46
CA PRO A 239 9.89 13.31 -37.37
C PRO A 239 9.02 12.67 -38.45
N GLY A 240 9.23 11.40 -38.82
CA GLY A 240 8.38 10.72 -39.82
C GLY A 240 7.04 10.21 -39.28
N VAL A 241 6.84 10.17 -37.96
CA VAL A 241 5.69 9.54 -37.33
C VAL A 241 4.40 10.31 -37.61
N ILE A 242 3.42 9.61 -38.19
CA ILE A 242 2.07 10.12 -38.45
C ILE A 242 1.01 9.48 -37.54
N THR A 243 1.29 8.31 -36.96
CA THR A 243 0.35 7.59 -36.09
C THR A 243 1.05 6.96 -34.88
N VAL A 244 0.41 7.02 -33.71
CA VAL A 244 0.80 6.33 -32.47
C VAL A 244 -0.25 5.30 -32.10
N GLY A 245 0.15 4.05 -31.85
CA GLY A 245 -0.73 2.96 -31.45
C GLY A 245 -1.12 2.98 -29.96
N ASN A 246 -2.10 2.14 -29.59
CA ASN A 246 -2.56 1.98 -28.20
C ASN A 246 -1.38 1.62 -27.26
N ASP A 247 -1.43 2.10 -26.01
CA ASP A 247 -0.46 1.77 -24.95
C ASP A 247 1.00 2.14 -25.23
N ALA A 248 1.29 2.85 -26.32
CA ALA A 248 2.65 3.09 -26.80
C ALA A 248 3.59 3.70 -25.76
N PHE A 249 3.07 4.59 -24.89
CA PHE A 249 3.86 5.29 -23.86
C PHE A 249 3.45 4.93 -22.42
N ASN A 250 2.68 3.86 -22.25
CA ASN A 250 2.21 3.46 -20.93
C ASN A 250 3.41 3.19 -20.01
N SER A 251 3.40 3.80 -18.82
CA SER A 251 4.45 3.73 -17.81
C SER A 251 5.81 4.32 -18.24
N CYS A 252 5.84 5.23 -19.23
CA CYS A 252 7.02 6.03 -19.58
C CYS A 252 7.18 7.25 -18.66
N SER A 253 7.47 7.02 -17.38
CA SER A 253 7.43 8.06 -16.34
C SER A 253 8.45 9.18 -16.49
N SER A 254 9.55 8.95 -17.20
CA SER A 254 10.61 9.97 -17.39
C SER A 254 10.52 10.71 -18.72
N LEU A 255 9.52 10.40 -19.57
CA LEU A 255 9.40 11.01 -20.89
C LEU A 255 9.12 12.50 -20.76
N SER A 256 10.07 13.32 -21.22
CA SER A 256 10.07 14.77 -21.09
C SER A 256 9.94 15.50 -22.43
N GLU A 257 10.53 14.93 -23.50
CA GLU A 257 10.51 15.51 -24.84
C GLU A 257 9.89 14.54 -25.84
N LEU A 258 8.81 14.95 -26.50
CA LEU A 258 8.15 14.20 -27.58
C LEU A 258 8.16 15.02 -28.87
N LEU A 259 9.07 14.68 -29.79
CA LEU A 259 9.23 15.36 -31.07
C LEU A 259 8.71 14.48 -32.21
N VAL A 260 7.46 14.72 -32.59
CA VAL A 260 6.72 13.98 -33.64
C VAL A 260 5.99 15.00 -34.53
N PRO A 261 6.74 15.90 -35.20
CA PRO A 261 6.19 17.07 -35.89
C PRO A 261 5.09 16.76 -36.91
N ASN A 262 5.04 15.56 -37.48
CA ASN A 262 4.06 15.14 -38.49
C ASN A 262 2.90 14.28 -37.92
N LEU A 263 2.76 14.17 -36.60
CA LEU A 263 1.76 13.32 -35.94
C LEU A 263 0.32 13.73 -36.32
N LYS A 264 -0.47 12.82 -36.87
CA LYS A 264 -1.87 13.07 -37.24
C LYS A 264 -2.86 12.46 -36.25
N GLU A 265 -2.55 11.26 -35.76
CA GLU A 265 -3.49 10.44 -35.01
C GLU A 265 -2.80 9.69 -33.87
N VAL A 266 -3.48 9.61 -32.73
CA VAL A 266 -3.15 8.70 -31.63
C VAL A 266 -4.32 7.74 -31.45
N GLU A 267 -4.08 6.46 -31.67
CA GLU A 267 -5.01 5.38 -31.36
C GLU A 267 -4.97 5.15 -29.85
N ASP A 268 -6.04 5.54 -29.15
CA ASP A 268 -6.18 5.33 -27.69
C ASP A 268 -7.58 4.83 -27.34
N THR A 269 -7.89 3.64 -27.85
CA THR A 269 -9.15 2.92 -27.59
C THR A 269 -9.23 2.33 -26.17
N GLY A 270 -8.08 2.20 -25.48
CA GLY A 270 -7.98 1.64 -24.14
C GLY A 270 -7.85 2.67 -23.01
N TYR A 271 -7.73 3.96 -23.31
CA TYR A 271 -7.48 5.06 -22.35
C TYR A 271 -6.17 4.93 -21.55
N MET A 272 -5.16 4.27 -22.12
CA MET A 272 -3.96 3.85 -21.41
C MET A 272 -2.65 4.27 -22.09
N THR A 273 -2.72 4.81 -23.32
CA THR A 273 -1.53 5.24 -24.10
C THR A 273 -0.60 6.18 -23.32
N TRP A 274 -1.16 7.04 -22.47
CA TRP A 274 -0.42 8.05 -21.70
C TRP A 274 -0.35 7.75 -20.20
N ASN A 275 -0.84 6.59 -19.75
CA ASN A 275 -0.84 6.26 -18.32
C ASN A 275 0.60 6.29 -17.78
N GLY A 276 0.82 6.98 -16.66
CA GLY A 276 2.14 7.12 -16.05
C GLY A 276 3.06 8.15 -16.71
N VAL A 277 2.64 8.86 -17.77
CA VAL A 277 3.43 9.90 -18.44
C VAL A 277 3.23 11.26 -17.76
N GLY A 278 3.96 11.50 -16.68
CA GLY A 278 3.86 12.73 -15.88
C GLY A 278 4.90 13.81 -16.20
N SER A 279 5.96 13.48 -16.93
CA SER A 279 7.17 14.31 -17.01
C SER A 279 7.28 15.22 -18.24
N LEU A 280 6.34 15.14 -19.19
CA LEU A 280 6.39 15.91 -20.44
C LEU A 280 6.57 17.41 -20.18
N SER A 281 7.56 18.01 -20.84
CA SER A 281 7.87 19.44 -20.84
C SER A 281 7.86 20.02 -22.25
N ILE A 282 8.17 19.22 -23.27
CA ILE A 282 8.14 19.61 -24.68
C ILE A 282 7.36 18.56 -25.48
N VAL A 283 6.35 19.02 -26.22
CA VAL A 283 5.66 18.24 -27.25
C VAL A 283 5.69 19.01 -28.56
N ASP A 284 6.20 18.40 -29.62
CA ASP A 284 6.30 19.03 -30.93
C ASP A 284 5.48 18.28 -31.98
N ILE A 285 4.43 18.94 -32.47
CA ILE A 285 3.54 18.54 -33.57
C ILE A 285 3.39 19.69 -34.59
N HIS A 286 4.44 20.51 -34.77
CA HIS A 286 4.36 21.77 -35.54
C HIS A 286 4.12 21.64 -37.05
N LYS A 287 4.15 20.44 -37.63
CA LYS A 287 3.77 20.20 -39.04
C LYS A 287 2.37 19.57 -39.16
N SER A 288 1.70 19.27 -38.05
CA SER A 288 0.44 18.53 -38.00
C SER A 288 -0.82 19.41 -38.11
N VAL A 289 -1.07 19.95 -39.32
CA VAL A 289 -2.24 20.81 -39.60
C VAL A 289 -3.60 20.14 -39.29
N ASP A 290 -3.71 18.83 -39.55
CA ASP A 290 -4.94 18.05 -39.37
C ASP A 290 -5.02 17.32 -38.01
N PHE A 291 -4.14 17.65 -37.05
CA PHE A 291 -4.12 16.97 -35.76
C PHE A 291 -5.45 17.17 -34.99
N LYS A 292 -6.05 16.05 -34.57
CA LYS A 292 -7.35 16.02 -33.91
C LYS A 292 -7.24 16.04 -32.38
N SER A 293 -6.55 15.06 -31.80
CA SER A 293 -6.39 14.89 -30.36
C SER A 293 -5.22 13.95 -30.05
N PHE A 294 -4.68 14.06 -28.84
CA PHE A 294 -3.73 13.09 -28.29
C PHE A 294 -4.40 11.83 -27.73
N ALA A 295 -5.71 11.84 -27.44
CA ALA A 295 -6.53 10.67 -27.05
C ALA A 295 -8.01 11.07 -26.80
N TYR A 296 -8.86 10.10 -26.43
CA TYR A 296 -10.24 10.37 -25.96
C TYR A 296 -10.30 10.93 -24.53
N SER A 297 -9.30 10.62 -23.68
CA SER A 297 -9.15 11.18 -22.34
C SER A 297 -8.81 12.67 -22.38
N ASN A 298 -9.40 13.48 -21.49
CA ASN A 298 -9.23 14.93 -21.49
C ASN A 298 -8.92 15.47 -20.08
N PRO A 299 -7.70 15.97 -19.78
CA PRO A 299 -6.51 15.95 -20.64
C PRO A 299 -5.85 14.56 -20.65
N PRO A 300 -5.20 14.17 -21.76
CA PRO A 300 -4.62 12.83 -21.92
C PRO A 300 -3.30 12.62 -21.19
N PHE A 301 -2.56 13.68 -20.91
CA PHE A 301 -1.42 13.70 -20.01
C PHE A 301 -1.46 14.96 -19.14
N ALA A 302 -0.58 15.06 -18.15
CA ALA A 302 -0.61 16.13 -17.15
C ALA A 302 -0.62 17.54 -17.78
N ASP A 303 -1.69 18.29 -17.52
CA ASP A 303 -1.85 19.68 -17.96
C ASP A 303 -1.07 20.63 -17.04
N LYS A 304 0.19 20.90 -17.41
CA LYS A 304 1.13 21.68 -16.60
C LYS A 304 1.54 22.97 -17.30
N ALA A 305 1.59 24.06 -16.56
CA ALA A 305 2.08 25.35 -17.07
C ALA A 305 3.53 25.32 -17.59
N SER A 306 4.32 24.35 -17.14
CA SER A 306 5.69 24.11 -17.60
C SER A 306 5.78 23.37 -18.94
N THR A 307 4.69 22.81 -19.45
CA THR A 307 4.69 22.02 -20.69
C THR A 307 4.40 22.91 -21.89
N LYS A 308 5.31 22.91 -22.87
CA LYS A 308 5.18 23.61 -24.15
C LYS A 308 4.75 22.64 -25.24
N ILE A 309 3.64 22.94 -25.92
CA ILE A 309 3.11 22.17 -27.06
C ILE A 309 3.24 23.04 -28.32
N PHE A 310 4.12 22.66 -29.22
CA PHE A 310 4.35 23.33 -30.50
C PHE A 310 3.42 22.76 -31.56
N VAL A 311 2.64 23.63 -32.21
CA VAL A 311 1.53 23.26 -33.11
C VAL A 311 1.63 23.96 -34.45
N ALA A 312 1.00 23.38 -35.47
CA ALA A 312 1.14 23.86 -36.86
C ALA A 312 0.52 25.23 -37.12
N ASP A 313 -0.67 25.49 -36.57
CA ASP A 313 -1.41 26.71 -36.83
C ASP A 313 -2.36 27.08 -35.67
N ALA A 314 -2.99 28.24 -35.77
CA ALA A 314 -3.94 28.75 -34.79
C ALA A 314 -5.20 27.88 -34.63
N ASN A 315 -5.58 27.08 -35.62
CA ASN A 315 -6.74 26.19 -35.52
C ASN A 315 -6.41 24.98 -34.63
N VAL A 316 -5.23 24.38 -34.81
CA VAL A 316 -4.73 23.30 -33.91
C VAL A 316 -4.56 23.87 -32.50
N GLN A 317 -3.99 25.08 -32.37
CA GLN A 317 -3.83 25.77 -31.09
C GLN A 317 -5.18 25.91 -30.38
N ALA A 318 -6.19 26.48 -31.05
CA ALA A 318 -7.51 26.71 -30.48
C ALA A 318 -8.20 25.41 -30.03
N ARG A 319 -8.05 24.31 -30.79
CA ARG A 319 -8.58 22.99 -30.41
C ARG A 319 -7.91 22.47 -29.13
N LEU A 320 -6.58 22.52 -29.06
CA LEU A 320 -5.86 22.00 -27.91
C LEU A 320 -6.04 22.88 -26.66
N GLN A 321 -6.31 24.18 -26.78
CA GLN A 321 -6.69 25.04 -25.65
C GLN A 321 -8.05 24.67 -25.03
N GLN A 322 -8.90 23.93 -25.75
CA GLN A 322 -10.13 23.38 -25.19
C GLN A 322 -9.84 22.22 -24.22
N VAL A 323 -8.73 21.51 -24.44
CA VAL A 323 -8.28 20.32 -23.69
C VAL A 323 -7.31 20.73 -22.57
N PHE A 324 -6.22 21.41 -22.91
CA PHE A 324 -5.19 21.87 -21.97
C PHE A 324 -5.44 23.32 -21.56
N LYS A 325 -5.68 23.53 -20.26
CA LYS A 325 -5.93 24.84 -19.64
C LYS A 325 -4.67 25.50 -19.11
N HIS A 326 -3.64 24.71 -18.85
CA HIS A 326 -2.40 25.20 -18.24
C HIS A 326 -1.20 25.14 -19.18
N CYS A 327 -1.09 24.15 -20.06
CA CYS A 327 0.01 24.05 -21.02
C CYS A 327 0.17 25.31 -21.89
N GLN A 328 1.42 25.61 -22.26
CA GLN A 328 1.75 26.68 -23.20
C GLN A 328 1.65 26.15 -24.63
N ILE A 329 0.64 26.56 -25.39
CA ILE A 329 0.43 26.09 -26.77
C ILE A 329 0.93 27.16 -27.74
N ILE A 330 1.96 26.83 -28.51
CA ILE A 330 2.76 27.77 -29.30
C ILE A 330 2.65 27.41 -30.78
N VAL A 331 2.27 28.36 -31.62
CA VAL A 331 2.22 28.16 -33.08
C VAL A 331 3.61 28.32 -33.67
N GLY A 332 4.02 27.34 -34.48
CA GLY A 332 5.32 27.31 -35.15
C GLY A 332 6.23 26.19 -34.63
N PRO A 333 7.40 26.01 -35.26
CA PRO A 333 8.34 24.99 -34.86
C PRO A 333 8.83 25.24 -33.43
N VAL A 334 9.41 24.19 -32.83
CA VAL A 334 10.38 24.40 -31.75
C VAL A 334 11.44 25.32 -32.31
N THR A 335 11.40 26.61 -31.96
CA THR A 335 12.54 27.49 -32.21
C THR A 335 13.68 26.88 -31.41
N PRO A 336 14.78 26.45 -32.04
CA PRO A 336 16.00 26.32 -31.28
C PRO A 336 16.25 27.76 -30.83
N ASP A 337 15.93 28.06 -29.57
CA ASP A 337 16.77 29.02 -28.88
C ASP A 337 18.17 28.48 -29.15
N ALA A 338 18.99 29.24 -29.88
CA ALA A 338 20.42 29.02 -29.88
C ALA A 338 20.76 29.11 -28.41
N ALA A 339 20.79 27.96 -27.73
CA ALA A 339 20.47 27.90 -26.31
C ALA A 339 21.44 28.84 -25.64
N GLN A 340 20.92 29.98 -25.17
CA GLN A 340 21.72 30.85 -24.37
C GLN A 340 22.08 29.98 -23.18
N THR A 341 23.33 29.56 -23.08
CA THR A 341 23.79 28.73 -21.98
C THR A 341 24.45 29.65 -20.99
N HIS A 342 24.21 29.39 -19.72
CA HIS A 342 24.78 30.13 -18.61
C HIS A 342 25.80 29.25 -17.93
N THR A 343 26.98 29.81 -17.67
CA THR A 343 28.06 29.13 -16.96
C THR A 343 27.80 29.15 -15.46
N ILE A 344 27.99 27.99 -14.84
CA ILE A 344 27.81 27.78 -13.40
C ILE A 344 29.16 27.54 -12.74
N ASN A 345 29.57 28.49 -11.92
CA ASN A 345 30.76 28.40 -11.09
C ASN A 345 30.33 28.22 -9.64
N PHE A 346 30.86 27.24 -8.93
CA PHE A 346 30.60 27.06 -7.51
C PHE A 346 31.86 26.72 -6.72
N SER A 347 31.96 27.27 -5.50
CA SER A 347 33.14 27.12 -4.64
C SER A 347 32.79 27.23 -3.16
N SER A 348 33.71 26.79 -2.29
CA SER A 348 33.63 27.00 -0.84
C SER A 348 34.89 27.69 -0.30
N ASN A 349 34.86 28.13 0.96
CA ASN A 349 35.97 28.85 1.62
C ASN A 349 37.20 28.01 1.97
N GLY A 350 37.29 26.75 1.54
CA GLY A 350 38.45 25.87 1.74
C GLY A 350 38.86 25.12 0.47
N THR A 351 40.03 24.49 0.48
CA THR A 351 40.50 23.65 -0.64
C THR A 351 40.16 22.17 -0.40
N ASN A 352 39.65 21.45 -1.40
CA ASN A 352 39.41 20.00 -1.35
C ASN A 352 38.58 19.49 -0.15
N ASN A 353 37.29 19.85 -0.08
CA ASN A 353 36.34 19.31 0.92
C ASN A 353 36.74 19.52 2.39
N GLU A 354 37.59 20.51 2.68
CA GLU A 354 38.14 20.75 4.03
C GLU A 354 37.04 20.94 5.09
N PHE A 355 36.02 21.74 4.76
CA PHE A 355 34.92 22.13 5.65
C PHE A 355 33.55 21.56 5.25
N GLY A 356 33.43 21.01 4.03
CA GLY A 356 32.20 20.48 3.48
C GLY A 356 32.31 20.18 1.98
N GLU A 357 31.34 19.45 1.45
CA GLU A 357 31.26 19.04 0.04
C GLU A 357 30.18 19.83 -0.72
N LEU A 358 30.42 20.13 -2.00
CA LEU A 358 29.43 20.72 -2.91
C LEU A 358 29.09 19.74 -4.04
N LYS A 359 27.80 19.54 -4.32
CA LYS A 359 27.29 18.73 -5.45
C LYS A 359 26.27 19.55 -6.23
N ALA A 360 26.25 19.45 -7.55
CA ALA A 360 25.33 20.22 -8.38
C ALA A 360 24.70 19.36 -9.47
N TRP A 361 23.40 19.55 -9.73
CA TRP A 361 22.67 18.81 -10.77
C TRP A 361 21.46 19.60 -11.30
N THR A 362 21.04 19.29 -12.53
CA THR A 362 19.83 19.87 -13.15
C THR A 362 18.57 19.02 -12.90
N THR A 363 17.41 19.47 -13.37
CA THR A 363 16.16 18.68 -13.37
C THR A 363 16.39 17.31 -14.01
N GLY A 364 16.06 16.23 -13.30
CA GLY A 364 16.32 14.86 -13.74
C GLY A 364 17.63 14.25 -13.24
N GLY A 365 18.37 14.95 -12.36
CA GLY A 365 19.53 14.39 -11.66
C GLY A 365 20.80 14.29 -12.50
N ILE A 366 20.94 15.14 -13.52
CA ILE A 366 22.16 15.19 -14.34
C ILE A 366 23.20 16.06 -13.63
N ASP A 367 24.34 15.48 -13.27
CA ASP A 367 25.44 16.17 -12.61
C ASP A 367 25.98 17.35 -13.43
N VAL A 368 26.22 18.47 -12.75
CA VAL A 368 26.83 19.68 -13.30
C VAL A 368 28.17 19.89 -12.63
N LEU A 369 29.24 19.85 -13.43
CA LEU A 369 30.59 20.12 -12.95
C LEU A 369 30.80 21.62 -12.77
N ASN A 370 31.77 22.01 -11.93
CA ASN A 370 32.18 23.41 -11.82
C ASN A 370 32.67 23.93 -13.18
N ASN A 371 32.28 25.16 -13.55
CA ASN A 371 32.38 25.76 -14.89
C ASN A 371 31.47 25.12 -15.96
N GLY A 372 30.51 24.28 -15.57
CA GLY A 372 29.55 23.66 -16.48
C GLY A 372 28.58 24.67 -17.09
N GLN A 373 28.10 24.38 -18.29
CA GLN A 373 27.09 25.20 -18.98
C GLN A 373 25.71 24.58 -18.82
N ILE A 374 24.71 25.39 -18.47
CA ILE A 374 23.30 24.99 -18.42
C ILE A 374 22.45 25.85 -19.36
N PRO A 375 21.47 25.27 -20.09
CA PRO A 375 20.57 26.05 -20.94
C PRO A 375 19.73 27.08 -20.17
N ASP A 376 19.43 28.21 -20.82
CA ASP A 376 18.54 29.26 -20.32
C ASP A 376 17.18 28.68 -19.93
N GLY A 377 16.70 29.12 -18.77
CA GLY A 377 15.46 28.68 -18.16
C GLY A 377 15.54 27.33 -17.44
N ASN A 378 16.64 26.58 -17.54
CA ASN A 378 16.77 25.32 -16.82
C ASN A 378 17.03 25.55 -15.32
N MET A 379 16.59 24.57 -14.52
CA MET A 379 16.84 24.57 -13.09
C MET A 379 18.21 23.99 -12.77
N ILE A 380 18.87 24.58 -11.78
CA ILE A 380 20.05 24.05 -11.13
C ILE A 380 19.78 23.88 -9.63
N THR A 381 20.17 22.73 -9.10
CA THR A 381 20.24 22.45 -7.66
C THR A 381 21.70 22.29 -7.28
N ILE A 382 22.14 22.99 -6.23
CA ILE A 382 23.47 22.84 -5.64
C ILE A 382 23.29 22.48 -4.17
N GLN A 383 23.80 21.33 -3.76
CA GLN A 383 23.83 20.88 -2.38
C GLN A 383 25.18 21.20 -1.75
N ALA A 384 25.15 21.80 -0.57
CA ALA A 384 26.28 21.89 0.33
C ALA A 384 26.09 20.96 1.53
N ILE A 385 27.09 20.13 1.80
CA ILE A 385 27.11 19.18 2.91
C ILE A 385 28.27 19.58 3.84
N PRO A 386 28.01 20.22 4.99
CA PRO A 386 29.07 20.54 5.94
C PRO A 386 29.72 19.28 6.51
N ARG A 387 31.03 19.33 6.77
CA ARG A 387 31.77 18.29 7.50
C ARG A 387 31.48 18.40 9.00
N ALA A 388 31.61 17.30 9.74
CA ALA A 388 31.44 17.29 11.19
C ALA A 388 32.24 18.41 11.89
N GLY A 389 31.56 19.20 12.74
CA GLY A 389 32.12 20.36 13.45
C GLY A 389 31.88 21.71 12.77
N TYR A 390 31.35 21.73 11.54
CA TYR A 390 31.07 22.94 10.78
C TYR A 390 29.59 23.04 10.43
N ILE A 391 29.12 24.27 10.23
CA ILE A 391 27.81 24.60 9.68
C ILE A 391 27.98 25.51 8.46
N ILE A 392 26.94 25.63 7.66
CA ILE A 392 26.90 26.62 6.58
C ILE A 392 26.51 27.97 7.19
N ASP A 393 27.38 28.95 7.06
CA ASP A 393 27.18 30.33 7.51
C ASP A 393 26.32 31.10 6.51
N LYS A 394 26.75 31.12 5.25
CA LYS A 394 26.07 31.85 4.18
C LYS A 394 26.32 31.26 2.80
N TRP A 395 25.36 31.53 1.92
CA TRP A 395 25.49 31.38 0.48
C TRP A 395 25.62 32.77 -0.14
N GLU A 396 26.50 32.88 -1.13
CA GLU A 396 26.62 34.07 -1.96
C GLU A 396 26.44 33.66 -3.42
N VAL A 397 25.54 34.33 -4.14
CA VAL A 397 25.32 34.13 -5.58
C VAL A 397 25.63 35.45 -6.27
N ASN A 398 26.51 35.43 -7.27
CA ASN A 398 26.97 36.61 -8.00
C ASN A 398 27.46 37.73 -7.06
N ASN A 399 28.17 37.34 -5.98
CA ASN A 399 28.68 38.20 -4.90
C ASN A 399 27.61 38.91 -4.04
N GLN A 400 26.38 38.42 -4.02
CA GLN A 400 25.31 38.87 -3.13
C GLN A 400 24.90 37.73 -2.20
N VAL A 401 24.62 38.00 -0.92
CA VAL A 401 24.13 36.98 0.02
C VAL A 401 22.74 36.51 -0.45
N GLU A 402 22.56 35.20 -0.58
CA GLU A 402 21.35 34.58 -1.11
C GLU A 402 20.70 33.69 -0.04
N THR A 403 19.41 33.93 0.23
CA THR A 403 18.63 33.19 1.24
C THR A 403 17.30 32.68 0.67
N ALA A 404 16.74 33.31 -0.36
CA ALA A 404 15.40 33.01 -0.85
C ALA A 404 15.34 31.72 -1.66
N LYS A 405 16.46 31.34 -2.28
CA LYS A 405 16.63 30.12 -3.06
C LYS A 405 17.27 28.97 -2.26
N ILE A 406 17.53 29.18 -0.97
CA ILE A 406 18.14 28.17 -0.09
C ILE A 406 17.05 27.40 0.65
N SER A 407 17.14 26.07 0.63
CA SER A 407 16.30 25.17 1.41
C SER A 407 17.16 24.22 2.22
N THR A 408 16.65 23.73 3.36
CA THR A 408 17.36 22.76 4.20
C THR A 408 16.99 21.33 3.78
N SER A 409 17.98 20.46 3.70
CA SER A 409 17.75 19.03 3.49
C SER A 409 17.24 18.38 4.78
N THR A 410 16.22 17.52 4.70
CA THR A 410 15.71 16.73 5.85
C THR A 410 16.59 15.54 6.22
N THR A 411 17.71 15.35 5.51
CA THR A 411 18.64 14.22 5.67
C THR A 411 19.76 14.52 6.66
N GLY A 412 19.50 14.58 7.97
CA GLY A 412 20.46 14.34 9.09
C GLY A 412 21.86 15.00 9.16
N PHE A 413 22.29 15.83 8.20
CA PHE A 413 23.68 16.30 8.05
C PHE A 413 23.80 17.84 7.93
N ASN A 414 22.78 18.62 8.33
CA ASN A 414 22.75 20.08 8.15
C ASN A 414 23.02 20.56 6.70
N ALA A 415 22.77 19.71 5.71
CA ALA A 415 22.98 20.05 4.30
C ALA A 415 21.95 21.09 3.82
N GLN A 416 22.38 22.05 3.01
CA GLN A 416 21.50 23.05 2.39
C GLN A 416 21.52 22.88 0.87
N LEU A 417 20.40 23.19 0.23
CA LEU A 417 20.20 23.16 -1.21
C LEU A 417 19.92 24.57 -1.71
N TYR A 418 20.78 25.09 -2.59
CA TYR A 418 20.45 26.21 -3.45
C TYR A 418 19.71 25.71 -4.67
N ILE A 419 18.47 26.18 -4.87
CA ILE A 419 17.63 25.80 -6.01
C ILE A 419 17.29 27.06 -6.80
N ASN A 420 17.92 27.24 -7.96
CA ASN A 420 17.43 28.19 -8.94
C ASN A 420 16.57 27.45 -9.95
N LYS A 421 15.24 27.65 -9.87
CA LYS A 421 14.25 26.97 -10.72
C LYS A 421 14.29 27.40 -12.19
N ASN A 422 14.96 28.52 -12.50
CA ASN A 422 14.99 29.11 -13.83
C ASN A 422 16.26 29.96 -14.01
N VAL A 423 17.35 29.38 -14.50
CA VAL A 423 18.61 30.10 -14.70
C VAL A 423 18.55 30.95 -15.96
N THR A 424 18.68 32.26 -15.81
CA THR A 424 18.62 33.24 -16.90
C THR A 424 19.90 34.08 -17.04
N GLU A 425 20.93 33.77 -16.26
CA GLU A 425 22.24 34.43 -16.25
C GLU A 425 23.32 33.48 -15.73
N ASP A 426 24.60 33.79 -16.02
CA ASP A 426 25.74 33.12 -15.40
C ASP A 426 25.65 33.19 -13.88
N LEU A 427 25.92 32.08 -13.19
CA LEU A 427 25.87 32.02 -11.73
C LEU A 427 27.26 31.70 -11.16
N THR A 428 27.70 32.55 -10.23
CA THR A 428 28.87 32.30 -9.37
C THR A 428 28.40 32.11 -7.94
N ILE A 429 28.39 30.87 -7.47
CA ILE A 429 27.92 30.49 -6.13
C ILE A 429 29.12 30.25 -5.20
N LYS A 430 29.10 30.84 -4.01
CA LYS A 430 30.08 30.60 -2.96
C LYS A 430 29.37 30.18 -1.69
N VAL A 431 29.85 29.12 -1.05
CA VAL A 431 29.35 28.66 0.25
C VAL A 431 30.41 28.88 1.30
N THR A 432 30.05 29.59 2.37
CA THR A 432 30.94 29.77 3.52
C THR A 432 30.54 28.78 4.59
N PHE A 433 31.47 27.90 4.96
CA PHE A 433 31.34 27.07 6.14
C PHE A 433 32.03 27.74 7.34
N VAL A 434 31.40 27.70 8.51
CA VAL A 434 31.96 28.18 9.79
C VAL A 434 31.89 27.08 10.84
N GLU A 435 32.75 27.16 11.84
CA GLU A 435 32.68 26.25 12.99
C GLU A 435 31.35 26.41 13.73
N GLN A 436 30.75 25.31 14.16
CA GLN A 436 29.43 25.32 14.80
C GLN A 436 29.42 26.18 16.09
N PRO A 437 28.48 27.15 16.24
CA PRO A 437 28.37 27.96 17.45
C PRO A 437 28.01 27.10 18.67
N LYS A 438 28.66 27.37 19.81
CA LYS A 438 28.33 26.74 21.10
C LYS A 438 27.08 27.39 21.70
N GLY A 439 26.08 26.60 22.08
CA GLY A 439 24.79 27.06 22.60
C GLY A 439 23.93 25.91 23.15
N HIS A 440 22.68 26.18 23.52
CA HIS A 440 21.73 25.18 24.03
C HIS A 440 20.60 24.88 23.04
N THR A 441 20.17 23.63 22.95
CA THR A 441 19.09 23.18 22.05
C THR A 441 17.72 23.43 22.68
N ILE A 442 16.78 23.99 21.92
CA ILE A 442 15.44 24.33 22.39
C ILE A 442 14.39 23.46 21.70
N PHE A 443 13.64 22.67 22.45
CA PHE A 443 12.47 21.89 22.04
C PHE A 443 11.20 22.56 22.56
N PHE A 444 10.12 22.50 21.78
CA PHE A 444 8.79 22.87 22.26
C PHE A 444 7.66 22.25 21.44
N ARG A 445 6.49 22.03 22.07
CA ARG A 445 5.30 21.41 21.47
C ARG A 445 3.96 21.77 22.13
N SER A 446 2.87 21.64 21.37
CA SER A 446 1.50 21.60 21.91
C SER A 446 1.16 20.16 22.34
N LEU A 447 0.61 19.97 23.55
CA LEU A 447 0.15 18.67 24.05
C LEU A 447 -1.24 18.30 23.51
N ASN A 448 -2.02 19.30 23.10
CA ASN A 448 -3.30 19.13 22.44
C ASN A 448 -3.29 19.93 21.12
N PRO A 449 -2.82 19.32 20.01
CA PRO A 449 -2.74 20.00 18.71
C PRO A 449 -4.09 20.48 18.17
N ALA A 450 -5.20 19.84 18.57
CA ALA A 450 -6.56 20.28 18.21
C ALA A 450 -6.96 21.56 18.96
N GLY A 451 -6.39 21.81 20.14
CA GLY A 451 -6.71 22.97 20.99
C GLY A 451 -5.83 24.21 20.75
N GLY A 452 -4.66 24.08 20.13
CA GLY A 452 -3.81 25.23 19.79
C GLY A 452 -2.36 24.87 19.43
N THR A 453 -1.57 25.89 19.03
CA THR A 453 -0.16 25.77 18.66
C THR A 453 0.77 26.56 19.59
N LEU A 454 2.09 26.34 19.47
CA LEU A 454 3.11 26.96 20.31
C LEU A 454 4.26 27.50 19.44
N GLU A 455 4.68 28.74 19.67
CA GLU A 455 5.83 29.39 19.01
C GLU A 455 6.88 29.88 20.02
N CYS A 456 8.14 30.02 19.60
CA CYS A 456 9.24 30.58 20.40
C CYS A 456 10.03 31.66 19.63
N ARG A 457 10.51 32.70 20.31
CA ARG A 457 11.34 33.80 19.77
C ARG A 457 12.43 34.21 20.74
N ILE A 458 13.55 34.73 20.25
CA ILE A 458 14.48 35.50 21.10
C ILE A 458 13.85 36.86 21.39
N LYS A 459 13.87 37.33 22.64
CA LYS A 459 13.21 38.56 23.08
C LYS A 459 13.73 39.77 22.29
N GLY A 460 12.87 40.39 21.50
CA GLY A 460 13.21 41.50 20.60
C GLY A 460 13.93 41.09 19.30
N GLY A 461 14.00 39.79 19.00
CA GLY A 461 14.71 39.23 17.84
C GLY A 461 13.93 38.13 17.10
N ASP A 462 14.68 37.20 16.52
CA ASP A 462 14.17 36.23 15.54
C ASP A 462 13.35 35.08 16.16
N LYS A 463 12.54 34.43 15.30
CA LYS A 463 11.80 33.21 15.64
C LYS A 463 12.76 32.03 15.79
N VAL A 464 12.54 31.21 16.81
CA VAL A 464 13.30 29.99 17.09
C VAL A 464 12.45 28.79 16.69
N GLU A 465 12.98 27.92 15.84
CA GLU A 465 12.33 26.64 15.51
C GLU A 465 12.67 25.60 16.59
N SER A 466 11.77 24.64 16.82
CA SER A 466 12.01 23.53 17.75
C SER A 466 13.21 22.69 17.27
N ALA A 467 13.98 22.14 18.20
CA ALA A 467 15.26 21.48 18.03
C ALA A 467 16.43 22.36 17.50
N LYS A 468 16.32 23.69 17.53
CA LYS A 468 17.44 24.59 17.16
C LYS A 468 18.34 24.92 18.36
N VAL A 469 19.64 25.07 18.08
CA VAL A 469 20.63 25.59 19.03
C VAL A 469 20.57 27.10 19.06
N VAL A 470 20.36 27.69 20.24
CA VAL A 470 20.42 29.14 20.46
C VAL A 470 21.66 29.51 21.29
N PRO A 471 22.25 30.72 21.12
CA PRO A 471 23.38 31.16 21.92
C PRO A 471 23.10 31.05 23.44
N PHE A 472 24.13 30.78 24.24
CA PHE A 472 24.00 30.72 25.69
C PHE A 472 23.39 32.01 26.26
N ASN A 473 22.48 31.87 27.23
CA ASN A 473 21.80 32.95 27.93
C ASN A 473 20.91 33.84 27.03
N SER A 474 20.46 33.34 25.88
CA SER A 474 19.51 34.05 25.02
C SER A 474 18.16 34.19 25.74
N PRO A 475 17.57 35.40 25.81
CA PRO A 475 16.23 35.57 26.37
C PRO A 475 15.19 35.02 25.38
N LEU A 476 14.34 34.09 25.80
CA LEU A 476 13.33 33.40 25.00
C LEU A 476 11.91 33.80 25.43
N VAL A 477 11.01 33.90 24.46
CA VAL A 477 9.58 34.16 24.63
C VAL A 477 8.81 33.07 23.90
N PHE A 478 8.13 32.21 24.65
CA PHE A 478 7.19 31.22 24.14
C PHE A 478 5.77 31.82 24.10
N THR A 479 5.03 31.58 23.03
CA THR A 479 3.67 32.08 22.81
C THR A 479 2.75 30.94 22.40
N ALA A 480 1.78 30.62 23.25
CA ALA A 480 0.70 29.70 22.95
C ALA A 480 -0.40 30.41 22.17
N ILE A 481 -0.90 29.75 21.13
CA ILE A 481 -1.90 30.27 20.21
C ILE A 481 -3.09 29.29 20.24
N PRO A 482 -4.08 29.50 21.13
CA PRO A 482 -5.27 28.65 21.17
C PRO A 482 -6.06 28.70 19.86
N ASN A 483 -6.54 27.56 19.41
CA ASN A 483 -7.53 27.50 18.35
C ASN A 483 -8.87 28.09 18.86
N PRO A 484 -9.71 28.66 17.97
CA PRO A 484 -11.02 29.19 18.36
C PRO A 484 -11.84 28.19 19.17
N GLY A 485 -12.35 28.62 20.33
CA GLY A 485 -13.13 27.75 21.22
C GLY A 485 -12.31 26.93 22.23
N TYR A 486 -11.00 27.18 22.32
CA TYR A 486 -10.10 26.62 23.33
C TYR A 486 -9.40 27.72 24.13
N HIS A 487 -8.87 27.35 25.30
CA HIS A 487 -7.98 28.18 26.12
C HIS A 487 -6.75 27.37 26.53
N VAL A 488 -5.63 28.07 26.78
CA VAL A 488 -4.46 27.47 27.42
C VAL A 488 -4.86 27.01 28.81
N THR A 489 -4.43 25.82 29.22
CA THR A 489 -4.61 25.34 30.59
C THR A 489 -3.31 25.43 31.35
N GLN A 490 -2.29 24.68 30.93
CA GLN A 490 -1.05 24.53 31.65
C GLN A 490 0.17 24.58 30.73
N TRP A 491 1.22 25.26 31.20
CA TRP A 491 2.56 25.18 30.63
C TRP A 491 3.41 24.19 31.40
N PHE A 492 4.30 23.50 30.70
CA PHE A 492 5.21 22.54 31.27
C PHE A 492 6.63 22.73 30.77
N GLU A 493 7.60 22.43 31.63
CA GLU A 493 8.99 22.22 31.26
C GLU A 493 9.35 20.77 31.54
N GLU A 494 10.10 20.12 30.65
CA GLU A 494 10.75 18.85 30.97
C GLU A 494 12.12 19.15 31.57
N LYS A 495 12.30 18.73 32.81
CA LYS A 495 13.56 18.89 33.53
C LYS A 495 13.87 17.66 34.36
N ASP A 496 15.16 17.55 34.63
CA ASP A 496 15.73 16.61 35.59
C ASP A 496 15.27 17.00 37.00
N VAL A 497 14.37 16.20 37.56
CA VAL A 497 13.87 16.36 38.93
C VAL A 497 14.47 15.26 39.78
N MET A 498 15.02 15.67 40.92
CA MET A 498 15.46 14.74 41.95
C MET A 498 14.22 14.07 42.54
N GLY A 499 14.06 12.78 42.26
CA GLY A 499 13.00 11.98 42.87
C GLY A 499 13.24 11.83 44.36
N ASP A 500 12.18 11.48 45.10
CA ASP A 500 12.27 11.16 46.53
C ASP A 500 13.19 9.96 46.82
N ASP A 501 13.62 9.25 45.77
CA ASP A 501 14.58 8.13 45.79
C ASP A 501 16.05 8.57 45.61
N GLY A 502 16.32 9.86 45.45
CA GLY A 502 17.67 10.37 45.21
C GLY A 502 18.25 10.02 43.84
N GLN A 503 17.41 9.69 42.84
CA GLN A 503 17.77 9.59 41.42
C GLN A 503 17.16 10.73 40.59
N VAL A 504 17.85 11.13 39.52
CA VAL A 504 17.38 12.18 38.61
C VAL A 504 16.40 11.57 37.59
N HIS A 505 15.18 12.09 37.53
CA HIS A 505 14.16 11.69 36.57
C HIS A 505 13.80 12.86 35.65
N MET A 506 13.80 12.62 34.35
CA MET A 506 13.29 13.59 33.39
C MET A 506 11.76 13.58 33.48
N MET A 507 11.20 14.63 34.07
CA MET A 507 9.76 14.76 34.30
C MET A 507 9.23 16.02 33.65
N ARG A 508 8.01 15.92 33.12
CA ARG A 508 7.25 17.08 32.68
C ARG A 508 6.62 17.74 33.91
N VAL A 509 7.17 18.89 34.29
CA VAL A 509 6.77 19.63 35.48
C VAL A 509 5.93 20.84 35.07
N PRO A 510 4.79 21.09 35.71
CA PRO A 510 4.05 22.33 35.50
C PRO A 510 4.92 23.55 35.82
N ILE A 511 4.91 24.53 34.91
CA ILE A 511 5.55 25.82 35.15
C ILE A 511 4.62 26.62 36.06
N GLU A 512 4.95 26.69 37.34
CA GLU A 512 4.14 27.36 38.35
C GLU A 512 3.87 28.83 37.99
N GLY A 513 2.61 29.25 38.13
CA GLY A 513 2.19 30.64 37.90
C GLY A 513 1.94 31.00 36.43
N HIS A 514 2.10 30.05 35.50
CA HIS A 514 1.85 30.25 34.07
C HIS A 514 0.55 29.61 33.57
N ASP A 515 -0.30 29.11 34.47
CA ASP A 515 -1.61 28.55 34.15
C ASP A 515 -2.47 29.59 33.42
N ASN A 516 -3.13 29.15 32.34
CA ASN A 516 -3.97 29.98 31.47
C ASN A 516 -3.29 31.21 30.82
N GLN A 517 -1.95 31.31 30.87
CA GLN A 517 -1.23 32.40 30.22
C GLN A 517 -0.96 32.09 28.75
N LEU A 518 -0.99 33.11 27.89
CA LEU A 518 -0.65 32.96 26.47
C LEU A 518 0.87 32.98 26.22
N THR A 519 1.67 33.41 27.20
CA THR A 519 3.11 33.57 27.03
C THR A 519 3.90 33.07 28.23
N TYR A 520 5.07 32.50 27.96
CA TYR A 520 6.08 32.10 28.95
C TYR A 520 7.45 32.64 28.53
N GLU A 521 8.14 33.37 29.41
CA GLU A 521 9.48 33.93 29.13
C GLU A 521 10.55 33.25 29.99
N CYS A 522 11.69 32.89 29.40
CA CYS A 522 12.83 32.33 30.12
C CYS A 522 14.17 32.69 29.43
N THR A 523 15.31 32.22 29.95
CA THR A 523 16.63 32.36 29.29
C THR A 523 17.18 30.99 28.92
N SER A 524 17.94 30.86 27.83
CA SER A 524 18.58 29.58 27.49
C SER A 524 19.73 29.26 28.46
N TYR A 525 19.54 28.29 29.34
CA TYR A 525 20.52 27.91 30.37
C TYR A 525 20.94 26.43 30.32
N ASP A 526 20.19 25.59 29.61
CA ASP A 526 20.52 24.20 29.22
C ASP A 526 19.62 23.82 28.02
N ILE A 527 19.60 22.55 27.60
CA ILE A 527 18.54 22.00 26.75
C ILE A 527 17.18 22.32 27.39
N LEU A 528 16.31 23.01 26.67
CA LEU A 528 14.97 23.35 27.13
C LEU A 528 13.94 22.54 26.35
N ASP A 529 12.99 21.89 27.01
CA ASP A 529 11.80 21.31 26.36
C ASP A 529 10.54 21.87 27.01
N ILE A 530 9.84 22.76 26.30
CA ILE A 530 8.67 23.49 26.78
C ILE A 530 7.42 23.00 26.06
N SER A 531 6.38 22.67 26.82
CA SER A 531 5.09 22.28 26.24
C SER A 531 3.92 23.04 26.85
N VAL A 532 2.80 23.08 26.12
CA VAL A 532 1.57 23.75 26.57
C VAL A 532 0.35 22.90 26.23
N ASP A 533 -0.62 22.85 27.14
CA ASP A 533 -1.88 22.14 26.95
C ASP A 533 -3.08 23.10 26.78
N PHE A 534 -4.12 22.62 26.11
CA PHE A 534 -5.32 23.38 25.76
C PHE A 534 -6.58 22.60 26.11
N SER A 535 -7.60 23.28 26.64
CA SER A 535 -8.93 22.70 26.90
C SER A 535 -10.04 23.48 26.21
N GLN A 536 -11.13 22.79 25.90
CA GLN A 536 -12.29 23.37 25.22
C GLN A 536 -13.00 24.36 26.16
N ASN A 537 -13.45 25.49 25.62
CA ASN A 537 -14.21 26.49 26.36
C ASN A 537 -15.60 25.96 26.75
N VAL A 538 -16.05 26.28 27.96
CA VAL A 538 -17.42 25.99 28.41
C VAL A 538 -18.44 26.62 27.45
N GLY A 539 -19.42 25.85 27.00
CA GLY A 539 -20.46 26.31 26.08
C GLY A 539 -20.17 26.09 24.59
N TYR A 540 -19.21 25.23 24.25
CA TYR A 540 -18.94 24.76 22.90
C TYR A 540 -19.20 23.24 22.80
N ASN A 541 -19.51 22.75 21.59
CA ASN A 541 -19.77 21.36 21.25
C ASN A 541 -18.88 20.96 20.06
N THR A 542 -18.51 19.69 19.96
CA THR A 542 -17.66 19.17 18.88
C THR A 542 -18.50 18.66 17.71
N VAL A 543 -18.08 19.00 16.50
CA VAL A 543 -18.72 18.56 15.26
C VAL A 543 -17.79 17.65 14.48
N HIS A 544 -18.21 16.40 14.29
CA HIS A 544 -17.53 15.42 13.47
C HIS A 544 -18.32 15.10 12.20
N PHE A 545 -17.62 14.88 11.09
CA PHE A 545 -18.25 14.46 9.85
C PHE A 545 -17.33 13.65 8.94
N ALA A 546 -17.88 12.66 8.25
CA ALA A 546 -17.15 11.81 7.32
C ALA A 546 -18.05 11.29 6.19
N SER A 547 -17.45 10.83 5.10
CA SER A 547 -18.14 10.07 4.06
C SER A 547 -17.93 8.58 4.29
N LEU A 548 -18.98 7.78 4.18
CA LEU A 548 -18.89 6.31 4.23
C LEU A 548 -18.43 5.70 2.89
N ASN A 549 -18.36 6.52 1.85
CA ASN A 549 -17.83 6.14 0.54
C ASN A 549 -16.52 6.90 0.27
N PRO A 550 -15.39 6.21 -0.01
CA PRO A 550 -14.07 6.84 -0.17
C PRO A 550 -13.95 7.87 -1.30
N GLN A 551 -14.83 7.80 -2.29
CA GLN A 551 -14.84 8.67 -3.48
C GLN A 551 -15.59 9.99 -3.24
N ASP A 552 -16.32 10.09 -2.13
CA ASP A 552 -17.17 11.23 -1.80
C ASP A 552 -16.54 12.05 -0.67
N LYS A 553 -16.82 13.35 -0.63
CA LYS A 553 -16.32 14.27 0.40
C LYS A 553 -17.48 14.98 1.07
N VAL A 554 -17.29 15.39 2.32
CA VAL A 554 -18.22 16.24 3.07
C VAL A 554 -17.43 17.39 3.65
N THR A 555 -17.99 18.60 3.58
CA THR A 555 -17.51 19.81 4.25
C THR A 555 -18.56 20.33 5.21
N ALA A 556 -18.19 21.21 6.14
CA ALA A 556 -19.15 21.81 7.06
C ALA A 556 -18.87 23.29 7.31
N THR A 557 -19.92 24.03 7.68
CA THR A 557 -19.85 25.42 8.16
C THR A 557 -20.64 25.56 9.47
N ALA A 558 -20.21 26.45 10.37
CA ALA A 558 -20.96 26.87 11.55
C ALA A 558 -21.23 28.38 11.48
N ASP A 559 -22.50 28.78 11.58
CA ASP A 559 -22.98 30.17 11.38
C ASP A 559 -22.42 30.83 10.09
N GLY A 560 -22.22 30.02 9.04
CA GLY A 560 -21.69 30.46 7.74
C GLY A 560 -20.16 30.45 7.62
N VAL A 561 -19.42 30.08 8.67
CA VAL A 561 -17.95 29.99 8.65
C VAL A 561 -17.52 28.53 8.47
N ALA A 562 -16.62 28.24 7.53
CA ALA A 562 -16.11 26.88 7.32
C ALA A 562 -15.44 26.30 8.57
N ILE A 563 -15.74 25.04 8.86
CA ILE A 563 -15.18 24.31 10.00
C ILE A 563 -14.55 22.99 9.53
N THR A 564 -13.50 22.57 10.22
CA THR A 564 -12.82 21.28 9.99
C THR A 564 -13.49 20.15 10.79
N ASN A 565 -13.25 18.90 10.39
CA ASN A 565 -13.73 17.74 11.16
C ASN A 565 -13.11 17.75 12.57
N GLY A 566 -13.94 17.67 13.61
CA GLY A 566 -13.55 17.82 15.00
C GLY A 566 -13.54 19.26 15.52
N ALA A 567 -14.09 20.23 14.77
CA ALA A 567 -14.14 21.61 15.21
C ALA A 567 -15.00 21.82 16.48
N SER A 568 -14.52 22.70 17.36
CA SER A 568 -15.26 23.20 18.53
C SER A 568 -16.17 24.35 18.11
N VAL A 569 -17.47 24.13 18.18
CA VAL A 569 -18.52 25.04 17.69
C VAL A 569 -19.39 25.51 18.85
N LYS A 570 -19.67 26.81 18.92
CA LYS A 570 -20.45 27.40 20.01
C LYS A 570 -21.84 26.74 20.11
N LYS A 571 -22.27 26.43 21.34
CA LYS A 571 -23.63 25.95 21.60
C LYS A 571 -24.65 26.94 21.03
N GLY A 572 -25.60 26.40 20.27
CA GLY A 572 -26.66 27.16 19.60
C GLY A 572 -26.36 27.52 18.15
N ALA A 573 -25.13 27.37 17.66
CA ALA A 573 -24.74 27.69 16.29
C ALA A 573 -25.48 26.82 15.26
N LYS A 574 -25.77 27.38 14.09
CA LYS A 574 -26.32 26.66 12.95
C LYS A 574 -25.19 25.98 12.20
N VAL A 575 -25.21 24.65 12.09
CA VAL A 575 -24.20 23.87 11.36
C VAL A 575 -24.78 23.36 10.05
N VAL A 576 -24.09 23.61 8.94
CA VAL A 576 -24.48 23.14 7.60
C VAL A 576 -23.38 22.25 7.05
N PHE A 577 -23.71 20.98 6.81
CA PHE A 577 -22.87 20.02 6.12
C PHE A 577 -23.18 20.04 4.63
N THR A 578 -22.16 20.01 3.78
CA THR A 578 -22.27 20.04 2.33
C THR A 578 -21.57 18.81 1.74
N ALA A 579 -22.35 17.97 1.07
CA ALA A 579 -21.84 16.85 0.32
C ALA A 579 -21.17 17.33 -0.96
N ILE A 580 -20.06 16.69 -1.26
CA ILE A 580 -19.36 16.77 -2.53
C ILE A 580 -19.24 15.32 -3.01
N PRO A 581 -20.30 14.77 -3.64
CA PRO A 581 -20.25 13.44 -4.21
C PRO A 581 -19.13 13.35 -5.25
N GLY A 582 -18.50 12.17 -5.35
CA GLY A 582 -17.57 11.84 -6.42
C GLY A 582 -18.24 11.94 -7.79
N GLU A 583 -17.43 11.95 -8.85
CA GLU A 583 -17.93 12.07 -10.22
C GLU A 583 -19.00 11.00 -10.49
N GLY A 584 -20.15 11.43 -11.04
CA GLY A 584 -21.26 10.55 -11.32
C GLY A 584 -21.89 9.96 -10.06
N ARG A 585 -21.88 10.63 -8.90
CA ARG A 585 -22.59 10.20 -7.67
C ARG A 585 -23.60 11.23 -7.17
N LYS A 586 -24.71 10.80 -6.56
CA LYS A 586 -25.69 11.60 -5.81
C LYS A 586 -25.63 11.25 -4.33
N VAL A 587 -26.07 12.19 -3.50
CA VAL A 587 -26.37 11.87 -2.10
C VAL A 587 -27.54 10.90 -2.06
N ASP A 588 -27.31 9.78 -1.41
CA ASP A 588 -28.35 8.78 -1.15
C ASP A 588 -29.01 9.07 0.19
N ASN A 589 -28.19 9.20 1.24
CA ASN A 589 -28.65 9.43 2.59
C ASN A 589 -27.62 10.23 3.41
N TRP A 590 -28.13 11.04 4.33
CA TRP A 590 -27.34 11.57 5.45
C TRP A 590 -27.60 10.74 6.70
N MET A 591 -26.61 10.63 7.59
CA MET A 591 -26.77 10.04 8.91
C MET A 591 -26.38 11.03 9.99
N LEU A 592 -27.14 11.04 11.09
CA LEU A 592 -26.79 11.74 12.32
C LEU A 592 -26.53 10.68 13.40
N GLY A 593 -25.26 10.50 13.76
CA GLY A 593 -24.81 9.33 14.51
C GLY A 593 -25.08 8.05 13.71
N ASP A 594 -25.79 7.11 14.34
CA ASP A 594 -26.16 5.80 13.81
C ASP A 594 -27.47 5.80 12.99
N LYS A 595 -28.18 6.93 12.91
CA LYS A 595 -29.52 7.00 12.31
C LYS A 595 -29.47 7.65 10.95
N VAL A 596 -30.01 6.95 9.95
CA VAL A 596 -30.36 7.53 8.64
C VAL A 596 -31.37 8.66 8.87
N VAL A 597 -31.10 9.83 8.31
CA VAL A 597 -32.02 10.97 8.29
C VAL A 597 -33.00 10.72 7.13
N PRO A 598 -34.26 10.35 7.41
CA PRO A 598 -35.16 9.89 6.36
C PRO A 598 -35.48 11.00 5.35
N ASN A 599 -35.50 10.64 4.07
CA ASN A 599 -35.87 11.52 2.96
C ASN A 599 -34.95 12.73 2.73
N GLU A 600 -33.76 12.77 3.35
CA GLU A 600 -32.78 13.82 3.13
C GLU A 600 -31.74 13.38 2.09
N THR A 601 -32.02 13.66 0.82
CA THR A 601 -31.15 13.33 -0.32
C THR A 601 -30.48 14.59 -0.92
N GLY A 602 -30.57 15.72 -0.22
CA GLY A 602 -30.01 16.99 -0.67
C GLY A 602 -28.48 17.01 -0.58
N LEU A 603 -27.84 17.89 -1.36
CA LEU A 603 -26.39 18.13 -1.23
C LEU A 603 -26.01 18.78 0.11
N THR A 604 -26.97 19.17 0.94
CA THR A 604 -26.70 19.78 2.23
C THR A 604 -27.59 19.21 3.32
N TYR A 605 -27.03 18.93 4.49
CA TYR A 605 -27.75 18.61 5.71
C TYR A 605 -27.51 19.72 6.75
N THR A 606 -28.56 20.20 7.41
CA THR A 606 -28.47 21.34 8.34
C THR A 606 -28.93 20.95 9.74
N ILE A 607 -28.10 21.27 10.74
CA ILE A 607 -28.45 21.29 12.16
C ILE A 607 -28.74 22.75 12.54
N PRO A 608 -30.01 23.15 12.76
CA PRO A 608 -30.38 24.55 12.96
C PRO A 608 -29.79 25.18 14.22
N SER A 609 -29.53 24.36 15.24
CA SER A 609 -28.98 24.81 16.53
C SER A 609 -28.25 23.66 17.21
N LEU A 610 -26.93 23.77 17.31
CA LEU A 610 -26.05 22.75 17.88
C LEU A 610 -26.11 22.73 19.41
N ASN A 611 -26.76 21.71 19.98
CA ASN A 611 -27.00 21.63 21.42
C ASN A 611 -26.13 20.59 22.16
N SER A 612 -25.51 19.67 21.43
CA SER A 612 -24.60 18.64 21.90
C SER A 612 -23.52 18.37 20.85
N ASN A 613 -22.52 17.54 21.17
CA ASN A 613 -21.61 17.00 20.17
C ASN A 613 -22.41 16.21 19.11
N VAL A 614 -21.95 16.21 17.86
CA VAL A 614 -22.62 15.54 16.74
C VAL A 614 -21.62 14.86 15.82
N GLU A 615 -22.02 13.71 15.28
CA GLU A 615 -21.33 12.98 14.22
C GLU A 615 -22.27 12.91 13.00
N VAL A 616 -21.80 13.30 11.82
CA VAL A 616 -22.61 13.29 10.60
C VAL A 616 -21.93 12.49 9.50
N TYR A 617 -22.63 11.53 8.91
CA TYR A 617 -22.10 10.72 7.83
C TYR A 617 -22.81 10.97 6.51
N LEU A 618 -22.02 10.98 5.43
CA LEU A 618 -22.49 11.07 4.06
C LEU A 618 -22.46 9.70 3.40
N ILE A 619 -23.60 9.31 2.81
CA ILE A 619 -23.70 8.17 1.90
C ILE A 619 -24.08 8.71 0.52
N CYS A 620 -23.28 8.38 -0.47
CA CYS A 620 -23.62 8.66 -1.87
C CYS A 620 -23.81 7.35 -2.64
N THR A 621 -24.64 7.40 -3.67
CA THR A 621 -24.80 6.35 -4.69
C THR A 621 -24.48 6.93 -6.05
N ILE A 622 -24.37 6.13 -7.09
CA ILE A 622 -24.09 6.64 -8.44
C ILE A 622 -25.29 7.48 -8.93
N ASN A 623 -25.02 8.65 -9.49
CA ASN A 623 -25.95 9.59 -10.08
C ASN A 623 -26.45 8.99 -11.39
N GLU A 624 -27.60 8.34 -11.36
CA GLU A 624 -28.24 7.77 -12.56
C GLU A 624 -28.88 8.84 -13.49
N GLY A 625 -28.54 10.12 -13.31
CA GLY A 625 -29.14 11.25 -14.04
C GLY A 625 -28.22 11.96 -15.05
N GLY A 626 -27.04 11.43 -15.34
CA GLY A 626 -26.06 12.10 -16.20
C GLY A 626 -25.32 11.17 -17.14
N GLY A 627 -25.98 10.74 -18.22
CA GLY A 627 -25.35 10.43 -19.51
C GLY A 627 -24.27 9.33 -19.58
N SER A 628 -23.96 8.60 -18.52
CA SER A 628 -23.33 7.29 -18.64
C SER A 628 -24.44 6.28 -18.84
N THR A 629 -24.45 5.57 -19.96
CA THR A 629 -25.29 4.39 -20.15
C THR A 629 -24.79 3.33 -19.17
N VAL A 630 -25.24 3.40 -17.91
CA VAL A 630 -25.03 2.34 -16.95
C VAL A 630 -25.66 1.11 -17.55
N ASN A 631 -24.81 0.15 -17.92
CA ASN A 631 -25.28 -1.06 -18.53
C ASN A 631 -26.04 -1.87 -17.47
N HIS A 632 -27.38 -1.75 -17.48
CA HIS A 632 -28.27 -2.59 -16.70
C HIS A 632 -28.41 -3.99 -17.32
N GLU A 633 -27.72 -4.27 -18.43
CA GLU A 633 -27.69 -5.61 -18.99
C GLU A 633 -26.81 -6.53 -18.12
N PRO A 634 -27.23 -7.78 -17.95
CA PRO A 634 -26.42 -8.80 -17.28
C PRO A 634 -25.18 -9.14 -18.14
N THR A 635 -24.02 -9.17 -17.51
CA THR A 635 -22.81 -9.75 -18.10
C THR A 635 -22.83 -11.25 -17.84
N ILE A 636 -22.92 -12.03 -18.92
CA ILE A 636 -22.97 -13.49 -18.88
C ILE A 636 -21.81 -14.06 -19.70
N VAL A 637 -20.96 -14.88 -19.10
CA VAL A 637 -19.90 -15.61 -19.80
C VAL A 637 -20.01 -17.08 -19.45
N ASN A 638 -20.14 -17.94 -20.46
CA ASN A 638 -20.22 -19.40 -20.31
C ASN A 638 -21.29 -19.86 -19.29
N GLY A 639 -22.42 -19.15 -19.21
CA GLY A 639 -23.50 -19.44 -18.27
C GLY A 639 -23.32 -18.88 -16.86
N HIS A 640 -22.28 -18.09 -16.62
CA HIS A 640 -22.09 -17.38 -15.36
C HIS A 640 -22.53 -15.93 -15.46
N LEU A 641 -23.40 -15.53 -14.56
CA LEU A 641 -23.72 -14.13 -14.31
C LEU A 641 -22.63 -13.54 -13.39
N THR A 642 -21.76 -12.70 -13.93
CA THR A 642 -20.66 -12.08 -13.15
C THR A 642 -20.86 -10.65 -12.75
N LYS A 643 -21.69 -9.93 -13.49
CA LYS A 643 -22.00 -8.56 -13.13
C LYS A 643 -23.36 -8.18 -13.66
N TRP A 644 -24.21 -7.64 -12.80
CA TRP A 644 -25.49 -7.10 -13.19
C TRP A 644 -25.92 -6.00 -12.22
N ASN A 645 -26.13 -4.79 -12.73
CA ASN A 645 -26.77 -3.72 -11.98
C ASN A 645 -28.29 -3.79 -12.17
N ALA A 646 -28.90 -4.82 -11.58
CA ALA A 646 -30.32 -5.10 -11.74
C ALA A 646 -31.18 -4.04 -11.04
N THR A 647 -32.35 -3.76 -11.60
CA THR A 647 -33.30 -2.78 -11.06
C THR A 647 -34.70 -3.37 -10.99
N GLY A 648 -35.51 -2.88 -10.04
CA GLY A 648 -36.87 -3.34 -9.84
C GLY A 648 -36.97 -4.84 -9.59
N ASP A 649 -37.98 -5.48 -10.17
CA ASP A 649 -38.15 -6.92 -10.10
C ASP A 649 -37.38 -7.60 -11.23
N ALA A 650 -36.36 -8.38 -10.87
CA ALA A 650 -35.45 -9.01 -11.82
C ALA A 650 -35.56 -10.54 -11.79
N VAL A 651 -35.31 -11.15 -12.93
CA VAL A 651 -35.29 -12.60 -13.12
C VAL A 651 -33.93 -13.02 -13.65
N THR A 652 -33.38 -14.13 -13.17
CA THR A 652 -32.12 -14.66 -13.69
C THR A 652 -32.22 -14.84 -15.22
N PRO A 653 -31.29 -14.27 -16.01
CA PRO A 653 -31.36 -14.32 -17.47
C PRO A 653 -31.30 -15.74 -18.04
N ALA A 654 -31.81 -15.91 -19.26
CA ALA A 654 -31.76 -17.19 -19.96
C ALA A 654 -30.31 -17.65 -20.19
N GLY A 655 -30.04 -18.95 -19.96
CA GLY A 655 -28.72 -19.54 -20.13
C GLY A 655 -27.78 -19.36 -18.95
N VAL A 656 -28.19 -18.67 -17.87
CA VAL A 656 -27.42 -18.57 -16.64
C VAL A 656 -27.60 -19.83 -15.79
N GLU A 657 -26.48 -20.46 -15.48
CA GLU A 657 -26.35 -21.62 -14.61
C GLU A 657 -25.63 -21.28 -13.29
N TYR A 658 -24.85 -20.19 -13.25
CA TYR A 658 -24.07 -19.78 -12.09
C TYR A 658 -24.28 -18.30 -11.81
N ILE A 659 -24.57 -17.94 -10.56
CA ILE A 659 -24.53 -16.56 -10.09
C ILE A 659 -23.24 -16.40 -9.31
N ASP A 660 -22.29 -15.62 -9.82
CA ASP A 660 -20.97 -15.56 -9.23
C ASP A 660 -20.94 -14.68 -7.97
N ALA A 661 -19.82 -14.75 -7.24
CA ALA A 661 -19.65 -13.93 -6.04
C ALA A 661 -19.79 -12.45 -6.39
N GLN A 662 -20.54 -11.70 -5.58
CA GLN A 662 -20.81 -10.28 -5.79
C GLN A 662 -21.44 -9.90 -7.14
N ALA A 663 -22.01 -10.84 -7.90
CA ALA A 663 -22.53 -10.58 -9.24
C ALA A 663 -23.61 -9.48 -9.30
N LEU A 664 -24.40 -9.30 -8.25
CA LEU A 664 -25.38 -8.21 -8.14
C LEU A 664 -25.01 -7.17 -7.08
N SER A 665 -23.78 -7.18 -6.58
CA SER A 665 -23.32 -6.24 -5.56
C SER A 665 -23.54 -4.79 -5.99
N GLY A 666 -24.16 -4.00 -5.11
CA GLY A 666 -24.48 -2.59 -5.36
C GLY A 666 -25.69 -2.37 -6.27
N SER A 667 -26.49 -3.39 -6.60
CA SER A 667 -27.78 -3.24 -7.29
C SER A 667 -28.81 -2.57 -6.38
N SER A 668 -28.61 -1.27 -6.12
CA SER A 668 -29.32 -0.53 -5.08
C SER A 668 -30.81 -0.32 -5.38
N ASP A 669 -31.23 -0.49 -6.63
CA ASP A 669 -32.61 -0.39 -7.08
C ASP A 669 -33.31 -1.74 -7.30
N LEU A 670 -32.61 -2.86 -7.07
CA LEU A 670 -33.19 -4.20 -7.11
C LEU A 670 -34.18 -4.38 -5.96
N THR A 671 -35.46 -4.64 -6.25
CA THR A 671 -36.52 -4.84 -5.26
C THR A 671 -36.84 -6.31 -5.00
N SER A 672 -36.80 -7.14 -6.05
CA SER A 672 -36.92 -8.59 -5.93
C SER A 672 -36.08 -9.32 -6.98
N PHE A 673 -35.67 -10.55 -6.65
CA PHE A 673 -34.87 -11.38 -7.56
C PHE A 673 -35.44 -12.80 -7.68
N HIS A 674 -35.67 -13.26 -8.91
CA HIS A 674 -36.14 -14.62 -9.20
C HIS A 674 -35.01 -15.50 -9.75
N ILE A 675 -34.72 -16.59 -9.05
CA ILE A 675 -33.76 -17.63 -9.43
C ILE A 675 -34.48 -18.68 -10.26
N THR A 676 -34.09 -18.84 -11.52
CA THR A 676 -34.74 -19.78 -12.47
C THR A 676 -34.31 -21.23 -12.22
N LYS A 677 -35.00 -22.19 -12.87
CA LYS A 677 -34.72 -23.63 -12.75
C LYS A 677 -33.29 -24.06 -13.12
N ASP A 678 -32.59 -23.26 -13.92
CA ASP A 678 -31.30 -23.63 -14.53
C ASP A 678 -30.10 -23.25 -13.66
N VAL A 679 -30.30 -22.39 -12.64
CA VAL A 679 -29.23 -21.96 -11.72
C VAL A 679 -28.82 -23.11 -10.80
N LYS A 680 -27.55 -23.49 -10.90
CA LYS A 680 -26.87 -24.59 -10.19
C LYS A 680 -26.06 -24.12 -8.99
N TYR A 681 -25.55 -22.89 -9.04
CA TYR A 681 -24.66 -22.35 -8.02
C TYR A 681 -24.90 -20.86 -7.76
N ILE A 682 -24.69 -20.45 -6.51
CA ILE A 682 -24.75 -19.06 -6.06
C ILE A 682 -23.51 -18.79 -5.19
N GLY A 683 -22.65 -17.91 -5.67
CA GLY A 683 -21.42 -17.46 -5.03
C GLY A 683 -21.68 -16.58 -3.83
N GLU A 684 -20.60 -16.18 -3.13
CA GLU A 684 -20.69 -15.40 -1.90
C GLU A 684 -21.06 -13.95 -2.13
N LEU A 685 -21.76 -13.38 -1.15
CA LEU A 685 -22.17 -11.96 -1.16
C LEU A 685 -22.88 -11.54 -2.47
N PRO A 686 -23.75 -12.37 -3.08
CA PRO A 686 -24.27 -12.11 -4.42
C PRO A 686 -25.13 -10.84 -4.47
N PHE A 687 -25.69 -10.43 -3.32
CA PHE A 687 -26.58 -9.27 -3.15
C PHE A 687 -26.02 -8.23 -2.16
N LEU A 688 -24.70 -8.13 -2.01
CA LEU A 688 -24.08 -7.13 -1.14
C LEU A 688 -24.55 -5.72 -1.52
N PHE A 689 -24.94 -4.89 -0.56
CA PHE A 689 -25.44 -3.53 -0.79
C PHE A 689 -26.70 -3.41 -1.67
N CYS A 690 -27.46 -4.49 -1.88
CA CYS A 690 -28.78 -4.43 -2.52
C CYS A 690 -29.86 -3.97 -1.53
N PHE A 691 -29.74 -2.75 -1.01
CA PHE A 691 -30.50 -2.27 0.15
C PHE A 691 -32.03 -2.20 -0.04
N LYS A 692 -32.54 -2.29 -1.28
CA LYS A 692 -33.98 -2.38 -1.58
C LYS A 692 -34.47 -3.81 -1.84
N LEU A 693 -33.58 -4.81 -1.87
CA LEU A 693 -33.93 -6.20 -2.16
C LEU A 693 -34.69 -6.78 -0.97
N ASN A 694 -36.00 -6.84 -1.11
CA ASN A 694 -36.92 -7.27 -0.06
C ASN A 694 -37.23 -8.77 -0.09
N LYS A 695 -37.12 -9.40 -1.27
CA LYS A 695 -37.50 -10.79 -1.47
C LYS A 695 -36.69 -11.47 -2.57
N ILE A 696 -36.28 -12.71 -2.33
CA ILE A 696 -35.74 -13.61 -3.35
C ILE A 696 -36.71 -14.77 -3.53
N THR A 697 -36.97 -15.17 -4.78
CA THR A 697 -37.81 -16.32 -5.11
C THR A 697 -37.02 -17.34 -5.90
N VAL A 698 -37.39 -18.61 -5.79
CA VAL A 698 -36.75 -19.71 -6.54
C VAL A 698 -37.83 -20.46 -7.32
N ASP A 699 -37.57 -20.73 -8.60
CA ASP A 699 -38.41 -21.59 -9.44
C ASP A 699 -38.65 -22.95 -8.74
N PRO A 700 -39.90 -23.41 -8.58
CA PRO A 700 -40.19 -24.70 -7.96
C PRO A 700 -39.46 -25.89 -8.60
N LEU A 701 -39.16 -25.80 -9.90
CA LEU A 701 -38.45 -26.82 -10.67
C LEU A 701 -36.92 -26.75 -10.53
N ASN A 702 -36.36 -25.72 -9.89
CA ASN A 702 -34.93 -25.67 -9.62
C ASN A 702 -34.53 -26.87 -8.74
N PRO A 703 -33.59 -27.73 -9.16
CA PRO A 703 -33.23 -28.93 -8.40
C PRO A 703 -32.18 -28.67 -7.31
N TYR A 704 -31.56 -27.49 -7.26
CA TYR A 704 -30.44 -27.14 -6.39
C TYR A 704 -30.83 -26.21 -5.23
N PHE A 705 -31.82 -25.34 -5.44
CA PHE A 705 -32.24 -24.34 -4.48
C PHE A 705 -33.75 -24.36 -4.21
N THR A 706 -34.13 -23.78 -3.08
CA THR A 706 -35.50 -23.44 -2.72
C THR A 706 -35.49 -22.15 -1.91
N GLU A 707 -36.67 -21.63 -1.57
CA GLU A 707 -36.77 -20.48 -0.68
C GLU A 707 -37.71 -20.79 0.49
N VAL A 708 -37.44 -20.16 1.63
CA VAL A 708 -38.35 -20.14 2.77
C VAL A 708 -38.54 -18.69 3.19
N ALA A 709 -39.75 -18.17 2.97
CA ALA A 709 -40.13 -16.80 3.30
C ALA A 709 -39.16 -15.75 2.71
N GLY A 710 -38.77 -15.91 1.44
CA GLY A 710 -37.92 -15.01 0.69
C GLY A 710 -36.41 -15.20 0.86
N VAL A 711 -35.97 -16.16 1.68
CA VAL A 711 -34.57 -16.48 1.95
C VAL A 711 -34.18 -17.75 1.20
N VAL A 712 -33.03 -17.73 0.53
CA VAL A 712 -32.58 -18.83 -0.34
C VAL A 712 -31.91 -19.91 0.50
N TYR A 713 -32.29 -21.15 0.23
CA TYR A 713 -31.70 -22.36 0.79
C TYR A 713 -31.29 -23.32 -0.33
N SER A 714 -30.40 -24.26 -0.02
CA SER A 714 -30.26 -25.48 -0.83
C SER A 714 -31.59 -26.24 -0.91
N LYS A 715 -31.79 -27.06 -1.94
CA LYS A 715 -33.06 -27.75 -2.20
C LYS A 715 -33.53 -28.62 -1.03
N ASP A 716 -32.59 -29.29 -0.38
CA ASP A 716 -32.77 -30.10 0.82
C ASP A 716 -32.87 -29.28 2.12
N LYS A 717 -32.74 -27.95 2.01
CA LYS A 717 -32.77 -26.95 3.10
C LYS A 717 -31.68 -27.13 4.16
N THR A 718 -30.58 -27.80 3.83
CA THR A 718 -29.44 -27.99 4.74
C THR A 718 -28.45 -26.82 4.75
N ARG A 719 -28.46 -25.96 3.72
CA ARG A 719 -27.62 -24.77 3.61
C ARG A 719 -28.46 -23.51 3.43
N LEU A 720 -28.27 -22.50 4.28
CA LEU A 720 -28.78 -21.15 4.04
C LEU A 720 -27.80 -20.40 3.13
N VAL A 721 -28.29 -19.90 1.99
CA VAL A 721 -27.47 -19.40 0.88
C VAL A 721 -27.42 -17.87 0.86
N ALA A 722 -28.57 -17.20 0.91
CA ALA A 722 -28.63 -15.74 0.83
C ALA A 722 -29.89 -15.18 1.51
N TYR A 723 -29.71 -14.08 2.24
CA TYR A 723 -30.79 -13.28 2.81
C TYR A 723 -31.03 -12.00 1.98
N PRO A 724 -32.29 -11.60 1.74
CA PRO A 724 -32.61 -10.32 1.09
C PRO A 724 -32.29 -9.15 2.03
N VAL A 725 -31.16 -8.46 1.80
CA VAL A 725 -30.60 -7.47 2.76
C VAL A 725 -31.48 -6.24 2.98
N GLY A 726 -32.38 -5.92 2.04
CA GLY A 726 -33.37 -4.85 2.17
C GLY A 726 -34.66 -5.26 2.89
N ARG A 727 -34.80 -6.53 3.29
CA ARG A 727 -36.00 -7.03 3.97
C ARG A 727 -36.18 -6.36 5.34
N GLU A 728 -37.28 -5.65 5.50
CA GLU A 728 -37.71 -4.97 6.73
C GLU A 728 -38.25 -5.95 7.81
N ALA A 729 -37.42 -6.90 8.23
CA ALA A 729 -37.74 -7.83 9.31
C ALA A 729 -36.67 -7.78 10.40
N ALA A 730 -37.10 -7.44 11.62
CA ALA A 730 -36.24 -7.32 12.81
C ALA A 730 -35.55 -8.65 13.20
N SER A 731 -36.15 -9.80 12.88
CA SER A 731 -35.57 -11.10 13.21
C SER A 731 -35.87 -12.16 12.16
N TYR A 732 -34.99 -13.16 12.05
CA TYR A 732 -35.17 -14.30 11.15
C TYR A 732 -34.84 -15.64 11.82
N GLU A 733 -35.73 -16.62 11.69
CA GLU A 733 -35.56 -17.97 12.26
C GLU A 733 -34.93 -18.94 11.25
N ILE A 734 -33.75 -19.46 11.58
CA ILE A 734 -33.04 -20.48 10.83
C ILE A 734 -33.65 -21.86 11.12
N LYS A 735 -33.90 -22.65 10.07
CA LYS A 735 -34.64 -23.92 10.18
C LYS A 735 -33.86 -25.07 10.81
N ALA A 736 -34.58 -26.03 11.39
CA ALA A 736 -34.01 -27.09 12.22
C ALA A 736 -33.04 -28.02 11.47
N ASN A 737 -33.24 -28.20 10.17
CA ASN A 737 -32.41 -29.07 9.32
C ASN A 737 -31.19 -28.37 8.70
N VAL A 738 -30.98 -27.07 8.98
CA VAL A 738 -29.85 -26.31 8.46
C VAL A 738 -28.57 -26.72 9.18
N THR A 739 -27.58 -27.20 8.42
CA THR A 739 -26.27 -27.65 8.88
C THR A 739 -25.12 -26.75 8.38
N SER A 740 -25.40 -25.78 7.51
CA SER A 740 -24.42 -24.77 7.08
C SER A 740 -25.08 -23.43 6.74
N VAL A 741 -24.34 -22.35 6.93
CA VAL A 741 -24.73 -21.00 6.51
C VAL A 741 -23.61 -20.45 5.65
N GLN A 742 -23.96 -19.95 4.47
CA GLN A 742 -22.99 -19.34 3.57
C GLN A 742 -22.37 -18.10 4.20
N PRO A 743 -21.03 -17.93 4.16
CA PRO A 743 -20.36 -16.77 4.75
C PRO A 743 -20.96 -15.46 4.22
N GLY A 744 -21.31 -14.57 5.16
CA GLY A 744 -21.91 -13.28 4.84
C GLY A 744 -23.35 -13.33 4.29
N ALA A 745 -24.07 -14.44 4.43
CA ALA A 745 -25.46 -14.55 3.96
C ALA A 745 -26.38 -13.46 4.52
N PHE A 746 -26.09 -12.93 5.71
CA PHE A 746 -26.83 -11.86 6.39
C PHE A 746 -26.08 -10.52 6.40
N LEU A 747 -24.95 -10.41 5.70
CA LEU A 747 -24.11 -9.22 5.75
C LEU A 747 -24.87 -8.02 5.18
N THR A 748 -24.77 -6.85 5.82
CA THR A 748 -25.49 -5.62 5.45
C THR A 748 -27.02 -5.68 5.56
N ALA A 749 -27.58 -6.71 6.21
CA ALA A 749 -29.00 -6.77 6.54
C ALA A 749 -29.34 -5.77 7.67
N MET A 750 -29.39 -4.48 7.33
CA MET A 750 -29.51 -3.37 8.29
C MET A 750 -30.82 -3.38 9.10
N TYR A 751 -31.86 -4.01 8.57
CA TYR A 751 -33.16 -4.13 9.25
C TYR A 751 -33.25 -5.36 10.16
N LEU A 752 -32.25 -6.26 10.14
CA LEU A 752 -32.20 -7.46 10.98
C LEU A 752 -31.58 -7.14 12.36
N ASP A 753 -32.14 -6.13 13.04
CA ASP A 753 -31.62 -5.54 14.28
C ASP A 753 -31.79 -6.44 15.52
N GLY A 754 -32.83 -7.28 15.54
CA GLY A 754 -33.03 -8.38 16.48
C GLY A 754 -32.19 -9.63 16.15
N GLY A 755 -31.47 -9.64 15.03
CA GLY A 755 -30.59 -10.71 14.59
C GLY A 755 -31.33 -11.99 14.18
N VAL A 756 -30.72 -13.15 14.43
CA VAL A 756 -31.31 -14.45 14.08
C VAL A 756 -31.74 -15.26 15.28
N THR A 757 -32.71 -16.14 15.08
CA THR A 757 -33.05 -17.25 15.98
C THR A 757 -32.82 -18.58 15.27
N VAL A 758 -32.81 -19.69 16.02
CA VAL A 758 -32.69 -21.04 15.46
C VAL A 758 -33.87 -21.87 15.94
N GLU A 759 -34.56 -22.52 14.99
CA GLU A 759 -35.70 -23.39 15.25
C GLU A 759 -35.32 -24.54 16.19
N ASN A 760 -36.24 -24.89 17.09
CA ASN A 760 -36.01 -25.95 18.07
C ASN A 760 -35.67 -27.29 17.38
N GLY A 761 -34.68 -28.00 17.91
CA GLY A 761 -34.20 -29.26 17.34
C GLY A 761 -33.05 -29.13 16.34
N ASN A 762 -32.58 -27.91 16.01
CA ASN A 762 -31.36 -27.77 15.21
C ASN A 762 -30.14 -28.38 15.92
N ALA A 763 -29.43 -29.28 15.23
CA ALA A 763 -28.28 -30.01 15.75
C ALA A 763 -26.94 -29.28 15.59
N THR A 764 -26.86 -28.28 14.71
CA THR A 764 -25.61 -27.64 14.28
C THR A 764 -25.42 -26.24 14.83
N PHE A 765 -26.50 -25.47 14.98
CA PHE A 765 -26.47 -24.08 15.39
C PHE A 765 -27.28 -23.82 16.65
N LYS A 766 -26.93 -22.74 17.33
CA LYS A 766 -27.77 -22.06 18.31
C LYS A 766 -27.70 -20.55 18.07
N ALA A 767 -28.70 -19.82 18.54
CA ALA A 767 -28.65 -18.36 18.55
C ALA A 767 -28.91 -17.82 19.95
N GLU A 768 -28.09 -16.85 20.36
CA GLU A 768 -28.18 -16.16 21.64
C GLU A 768 -28.07 -14.66 21.35
N ASN A 769 -29.02 -13.85 21.85
CA ASN A 769 -29.07 -12.39 21.63
C ASN A 769 -29.00 -11.94 20.15
N GLY A 770 -29.54 -12.75 19.23
CA GLY A 770 -29.52 -12.46 17.79
C GLY A 770 -28.23 -12.86 17.08
N ILE A 771 -27.23 -13.37 17.80
CA ILE A 771 -25.94 -13.83 17.28
C ILE A 771 -26.03 -15.32 16.97
N LEU A 772 -25.51 -15.73 15.81
CA LEU A 772 -25.47 -17.13 15.39
C LEU A 772 -24.17 -17.79 15.81
N TYR A 773 -24.28 -18.88 16.56
CA TYR A 773 -23.16 -19.70 16.99
C TYR A 773 -23.26 -21.14 16.47
N SER A 774 -22.13 -21.84 16.44
CA SER A 774 -22.12 -23.30 16.47
C SER A 774 -22.87 -23.81 17.70
N LYS A 775 -23.40 -25.03 17.65
CA LYS A 775 -24.23 -25.61 18.72
C LYS A 775 -23.54 -25.61 20.09
N ASP A 776 -22.23 -25.83 20.10
CA ASP A 776 -21.39 -25.80 21.29
C ASP A 776 -21.01 -24.38 21.76
N GLY A 777 -21.31 -23.35 20.97
CA GLY A 777 -20.99 -21.95 21.26
C GLY A 777 -19.56 -21.53 20.92
N LYS A 778 -18.76 -22.40 20.30
CA LYS A 778 -17.35 -22.15 20.04
C LYS A 778 -17.06 -21.26 18.82
N THR A 779 -17.95 -21.23 17.84
CA THR A 779 -17.76 -20.45 16.60
C THR A 779 -18.89 -19.45 16.43
N ILE A 780 -18.54 -18.19 16.11
CA ILE A 780 -19.51 -17.18 15.68
C ILE A 780 -19.60 -17.21 14.16
N TYR A 781 -20.81 -17.38 13.62
CA TYR A 781 -21.09 -17.35 12.17
C TYR A 781 -21.74 -16.05 11.72
N TYR A 782 -22.42 -15.35 12.61
CA TYR A 782 -23.04 -14.07 12.32
C TYR A 782 -23.23 -13.27 13.61
N TYR A 783 -22.79 -12.03 13.57
CA TYR A 783 -23.05 -10.99 14.54
C TYR A 783 -23.81 -9.85 13.83
N PRO A 784 -24.92 -9.36 14.38
CA PRO A 784 -25.71 -8.29 13.76
C PRO A 784 -24.87 -7.05 13.42
N THR A 785 -24.96 -6.60 12.17
CA THR A 785 -24.18 -5.47 11.59
C THR A 785 -24.48 -4.12 12.26
N ILE A 786 -25.60 -4.04 12.97
CA ILE A 786 -25.93 -2.96 13.90
C ILE A 786 -26.05 -3.62 15.28
N PRO A 787 -24.99 -3.63 16.10
CA PRO A 787 -25.12 -3.99 17.50
C PRO A 787 -26.11 -3.02 18.15
N LYS A 788 -26.89 -3.49 19.13
CA LYS A 788 -27.90 -2.76 19.92
C LYS A 788 -27.40 -1.45 20.56
N GLY A 789 -27.05 -0.42 19.80
CA GLY A 789 -26.54 0.85 20.31
C GLY A 789 -25.19 0.78 21.04
N ASP A 790 -24.57 -0.40 21.17
CA ASP A 790 -23.34 -0.57 21.92
C ASP A 790 -22.12 -0.42 21.01
N GLU A 791 -21.45 0.72 21.14
CA GLU A 791 -20.16 0.99 20.48
C GLU A 791 -19.03 0.11 21.03
N LYS A 792 -19.26 -0.58 22.15
CA LYS A 792 -18.31 -1.47 22.82
C LYS A 792 -19.00 -2.79 23.17
N ILE A 793 -18.49 -3.89 22.62
CA ILE A 793 -19.08 -5.21 22.82
C ILE A 793 -18.10 -6.15 23.51
N LYS A 794 -18.65 -7.09 24.28
CA LYS A 794 -17.90 -8.21 24.85
C LYS A 794 -18.40 -9.51 24.23
N ILE A 795 -17.48 -10.27 23.65
CA ILE A 795 -17.79 -11.59 23.11
C ILE A 795 -17.88 -12.59 24.25
N GLN A 796 -18.85 -13.50 24.15
CA GLN A 796 -19.12 -14.53 25.15
C GLN A 796 -17.91 -15.44 25.38
N GLU A 797 -17.65 -15.74 26.65
CA GLU A 797 -16.60 -16.68 27.04
C GLU A 797 -16.89 -18.08 26.50
N GLY A 798 -15.85 -18.80 26.07
CA GLY A 798 -15.98 -20.11 25.42
C GLY A 798 -15.97 -20.06 23.89
N VAL A 799 -16.12 -18.89 23.28
CA VAL A 799 -15.90 -18.72 21.84
C VAL A 799 -14.41 -18.90 21.53
N GLU A 800 -14.11 -19.80 20.58
CA GLU A 800 -12.76 -20.15 20.11
C GLU A 800 -12.49 -19.58 18.71
N LYS A 801 -13.53 -19.32 17.91
CA LYS A 801 -13.40 -18.88 16.51
C LYS A 801 -14.40 -17.79 16.10
N ILE A 802 -13.92 -16.76 15.40
CA ILE A 802 -14.75 -15.82 14.64
C ILE A 802 -14.71 -16.22 13.17
N GLY A 803 -15.85 -16.63 12.62
CA GLY A 803 -15.95 -17.12 11.24
C GLY A 803 -15.85 -16.01 10.18
N ARG A 804 -15.65 -16.41 8.93
CA ARG A 804 -15.56 -15.50 7.77
C ARG A 804 -16.79 -14.59 7.65
N TYR A 805 -16.56 -13.29 7.56
CA TYR A 805 -17.57 -12.21 7.57
C TYR A 805 -18.48 -12.14 8.80
N ALA A 806 -18.22 -12.92 9.86
CA ALA A 806 -19.13 -13.02 10.99
C ALA A 806 -19.38 -11.67 11.68
N MET A 807 -18.40 -10.77 11.68
CA MET A 807 -18.47 -9.45 12.31
C MET A 807 -17.97 -8.33 11.40
N ALA A 808 -18.11 -8.48 10.08
CA ALA A 808 -17.68 -7.48 9.10
C ALA A 808 -18.73 -6.37 8.89
N TYR A 809 -18.32 -5.22 8.37
CA TYR A 809 -19.16 -4.08 8.00
C TYR A 809 -19.99 -3.46 9.15
N ASN A 810 -19.56 -3.62 10.39
CA ASN A 810 -20.15 -2.90 11.52
C ASN A 810 -19.81 -1.41 11.44
N ILE A 811 -20.86 -0.59 11.39
CA ILE A 811 -20.75 0.86 11.23
C ILE A 811 -20.72 1.64 12.55
N ASN A 812 -20.91 0.97 13.70
CA ASN A 812 -20.93 1.61 15.02
C ASN A 812 -19.89 1.04 16.00
N LEU A 813 -19.26 -0.08 15.65
CA LEU A 813 -18.41 -0.82 16.57
C LEU A 813 -17.05 -0.10 16.75
N LYS A 814 -16.78 0.39 17.96
CA LYS A 814 -15.53 1.07 18.34
C LYS A 814 -14.56 0.16 19.09
N GLU A 815 -15.06 -0.74 19.94
CA GLU A 815 -14.22 -1.60 20.76
C GLU A 815 -14.79 -3.02 20.92
N VAL A 816 -13.93 -4.04 20.86
CA VAL A 816 -14.31 -5.44 21.12
C VAL A 816 -13.47 -6.04 22.25
N THR A 817 -14.13 -6.61 23.26
CA THR A 817 -13.47 -7.45 24.26
C THR A 817 -13.61 -8.91 23.86
N PHE A 818 -12.50 -9.56 23.52
CA PHE A 818 -12.42 -10.97 23.16
C PHE A 818 -12.39 -11.88 24.40
N PRO A 819 -12.89 -13.12 24.28
CA PRO A 819 -12.84 -14.10 25.37
C PRO A 819 -11.45 -14.69 25.51
N SER A 820 -11.16 -15.29 26.67
CA SER A 820 -9.86 -15.93 26.94
C SER A 820 -9.59 -17.15 26.04
N THR A 821 -10.66 -17.72 25.47
CA THR A 821 -10.64 -18.92 24.65
C THR A 821 -10.42 -18.68 23.15
N LEU A 822 -10.44 -17.43 22.68
CA LEU A 822 -10.35 -17.14 21.24
C LEU A 822 -8.98 -17.55 20.69
N THR A 823 -8.97 -18.42 19.69
CA THR A 823 -7.76 -18.92 19.01
C THR A 823 -7.67 -18.51 17.54
N GLU A 824 -8.79 -18.20 16.89
CA GLU A 824 -8.80 -17.95 15.44
C GLU A 824 -9.81 -16.87 15.02
N ILE A 825 -9.36 -15.98 14.14
CA ILE A 825 -10.23 -15.09 13.36
C ILE A 825 -10.02 -15.47 11.89
N GLU A 826 -11.06 -15.97 11.23
CA GLU A 826 -10.99 -16.37 9.84
C GLU A 826 -10.87 -15.16 8.90
N ALA A 827 -10.59 -15.43 7.62
CA ALA A 827 -10.48 -14.38 6.61
C ALA A 827 -11.74 -13.50 6.60
N TYR A 828 -11.57 -12.19 6.49
CA TYR A 828 -12.64 -11.19 6.55
C TYR A 828 -13.50 -11.18 7.82
N GLY A 829 -13.15 -11.92 8.87
CA GLY A 829 -14.00 -12.09 10.06
C GLY A 829 -14.46 -10.77 10.69
N MET A 830 -13.62 -9.73 10.62
CA MET A 830 -13.85 -8.40 11.20
C MET A 830 -13.44 -7.25 10.24
N ALA A 831 -13.60 -7.45 8.94
CA ALA A 831 -13.26 -6.44 7.93
C ALA A 831 -14.27 -5.30 7.85
N GLN A 832 -13.84 -4.14 7.35
CA GLN A 832 -14.70 -3.00 6.98
C GLN A 832 -15.46 -2.38 8.17
N ASN A 833 -14.88 -2.49 9.36
CA ASN A 833 -15.36 -1.88 10.59
C ASN A 833 -14.67 -0.52 10.77
N TYR A 834 -15.13 0.52 10.08
CA TYR A 834 -14.39 1.78 9.95
C TYR A 834 -14.05 2.48 11.28
N PHE A 835 -14.90 2.33 12.30
CA PHE A 835 -14.77 3.00 13.60
C PHE A 835 -14.11 2.15 14.68
N ILE A 836 -13.74 0.89 14.41
CA ILE A 836 -13.11 0.06 15.43
C ILE A 836 -11.72 0.62 15.73
N SER A 837 -11.51 1.13 16.94
CA SER A 837 -10.27 1.74 17.37
C SER A 837 -9.37 0.78 18.14
N ALA A 838 -9.95 -0.24 18.78
CA ALA A 838 -9.22 -1.24 19.56
C ALA A 838 -9.98 -2.56 19.71
N PHE A 839 -9.23 -3.63 19.99
CA PHE A 839 -9.74 -4.84 20.62
C PHE A 839 -8.88 -5.18 21.83
N LYS A 840 -9.44 -5.90 22.81
CA LYS A 840 -8.75 -6.23 24.06
C LYS A 840 -9.22 -7.55 24.66
N TRP A 841 -8.51 -7.98 25.70
CA TRP A 841 -8.98 -8.99 26.63
C TRP A 841 -9.26 -8.35 27.99
N GLU A 842 -9.97 -9.05 28.86
CA GLU A 842 -10.15 -8.63 30.25
C GLU A 842 -8.82 -8.54 31.00
N ASP A 843 -8.73 -7.65 31.98
CA ASP A 843 -7.51 -7.44 32.75
C ASP A 843 -7.02 -8.75 33.40
N GLY A 844 -5.76 -9.11 33.14
CA GLY A 844 -5.15 -10.33 33.66
C GLY A 844 -5.39 -11.59 32.82
N VAL A 845 -6.12 -11.49 31.70
CA VAL A 845 -6.28 -12.60 30.75
C VAL A 845 -5.11 -12.62 29.77
N THR A 846 -4.43 -13.77 29.68
CA THR A 846 -3.44 -14.03 28.63
C THR A 846 -4.16 -14.36 27.32
N PRO A 847 -3.94 -13.60 26.23
CA PRO A 847 -4.51 -13.92 24.91
C PRO A 847 -4.09 -15.31 24.43
N LYS A 848 -5.02 -16.04 23.78
CA LYS A 848 -4.77 -17.33 23.11
C LYS A 848 -4.90 -17.27 21.59
N LEU A 849 -5.11 -16.08 21.04
CA LEU A 849 -5.30 -15.89 19.60
C LEU A 849 -4.05 -16.35 18.85
N GLU A 850 -4.19 -17.35 17.98
CA GLU A 850 -3.09 -17.95 17.24
C GLU A 850 -3.09 -17.54 15.76
N THR A 851 -4.26 -17.31 15.16
CA THR A 851 -4.39 -17.03 13.73
C THR A 851 -5.32 -15.85 13.46
N ILE A 852 -4.81 -14.89 12.69
CA ILE A 852 -5.59 -13.84 12.03
C ILE A 852 -5.56 -14.13 10.53
N GLY A 853 -6.72 -14.39 9.94
CA GLY A 853 -6.86 -14.75 8.53
C GLY A 853 -6.68 -13.59 7.55
N ASP A 854 -6.73 -13.91 6.26
CA ASP A 854 -6.55 -12.93 5.19
C ASP A 854 -7.67 -11.88 5.24
N PHE A 855 -7.33 -10.60 5.07
CA PHE A 855 -8.28 -9.48 5.15
C PHE A 855 -9.10 -9.40 6.45
N ALA A 856 -8.72 -10.11 7.52
CA ALA A 856 -9.54 -10.25 8.73
C ALA A 856 -9.92 -8.91 9.38
N PHE A 857 -9.09 -7.87 9.27
CA PHE A 857 -9.30 -6.49 9.74
C PHE A 857 -9.05 -5.48 8.62
N PHE A 858 -9.35 -5.84 7.37
CA PHE A 858 -9.15 -4.98 6.21
C PHE A 858 -10.01 -3.70 6.31
N ASN A 859 -9.39 -2.54 6.09
CA ASN A 859 -10.05 -1.22 6.03
C ASN A 859 -10.80 -0.81 7.32
N ASN A 860 -10.24 -1.14 8.48
CA ASN A 860 -10.67 -0.70 9.81
C ASN A 860 -9.95 0.61 10.21
N GLY A 861 -10.28 1.70 9.52
CA GLY A 861 -9.49 2.93 9.48
C GLY A 861 -9.15 3.61 10.82
N ALA A 862 -9.94 3.38 11.87
CA ALA A 862 -9.74 3.96 13.21
C ALA A 862 -8.81 3.16 14.14
N MET A 863 -8.38 1.95 13.76
CA MET A 863 -7.63 1.07 14.64
C MET A 863 -6.26 1.67 14.97
N VAL A 864 -5.94 1.81 16.26
CA VAL A 864 -4.71 2.51 16.71
C VAL A 864 -3.53 1.57 16.86
N MET A 865 -3.75 0.34 17.31
CA MET A 865 -2.65 -0.58 17.57
C MET A 865 -3.01 -2.06 17.42
N LEU A 866 -2.01 -2.86 17.04
CA LEU A 866 -1.99 -4.31 17.27
C LEU A 866 -1.13 -4.58 18.51
N GLN A 867 -1.80 -4.88 19.63
CA GLN A 867 -1.13 -5.19 20.89
C GLN A 867 -0.29 -6.48 20.81
N ASP A 868 0.63 -6.65 21.75
CA ASP A 868 1.39 -7.89 21.87
C ASP A 868 0.47 -9.07 22.22
N ILE A 869 0.52 -10.11 21.38
CA ILE A 869 -0.27 -11.33 21.50
C ILE A 869 0.72 -12.48 21.38
N PRO A 870 1.36 -12.92 22.48
CA PRO A 870 2.45 -13.90 22.43
C PRO A 870 2.07 -15.24 21.79
N SER A 871 0.79 -15.59 21.79
CA SER A 871 0.25 -16.80 21.16
C SER A 871 0.11 -16.73 19.64
N LEU A 872 0.21 -15.53 19.04
CA LEU A 872 -0.08 -15.33 17.62
C LEU A 872 1.00 -15.95 16.74
N LYS A 873 0.59 -16.84 15.83
CA LYS A 873 1.47 -17.62 14.93
C LYS A 873 1.37 -17.17 13.48
N LYS A 874 0.24 -16.60 13.08
CA LYS A 874 -0.04 -16.22 11.68
C LYS A 874 -0.87 -14.94 11.59
N ILE A 875 -0.40 -14.03 10.73
CA ILE A 875 -1.13 -12.88 10.22
C ILE A 875 -1.30 -13.06 8.71
N GLY A 876 -2.55 -13.11 8.25
CA GLY A 876 -2.90 -13.36 6.85
C GLY A 876 -2.54 -12.24 5.88
N ALA A 877 -2.68 -12.52 4.59
CA ALA A 877 -2.50 -11.53 3.53
C ALA A 877 -3.52 -10.41 3.66
N SER A 878 -3.06 -9.16 3.53
CA SER A 878 -3.88 -7.94 3.67
C SER A 878 -4.72 -7.88 4.96
N ALA A 879 -4.36 -8.65 5.99
CA ALA A 879 -5.13 -8.78 7.22
C ALA A 879 -5.44 -7.43 7.88
N PHE A 880 -4.52 -6.48 7.82
CA PHE A 880 -4.65 -5.13 8.35
C PHE A 880 -4.43 -4.05 7.28
N GLU A 881 -4.60 -4.37 6.00
CA GLU A 881 -4.43 -3.38 4.93
C GLU A 881 -5.45 -2.23 5.07
N ARG A 882 -5.02 -0.99 4.78
CA ARG A 882 -5.82 0.25 4.87
C ARG A 882 -6.27 0.64 6.28
N ASN A 883 -5.59 0.17 7.32
CA ASN A 883 -5.76 0.67 8.69
C ASN A 883 -4.97 1.97 8.89
N ALA A 884 -5.48 3.06 8.32
CA ALA A 884 -4.76 4.32 8.20
C ALA A 884 -4.41 4.97 9.56
N GLY A 885 -5.22 4.75 10.61
CA GLY A 885 -4.98 5.26 11.96
C GLY A 885 -4.02 4.43 12.83
N MET A 886 -3.49 3.31 12.32
CA MET A 886 -2.65 2.41 13.10
C MET A 886 -1.26 3.01 13.31
N GLN A 887 -0.88 3.19 14.59
CA GLN A 887 0.35 3.82 15.04
C GLN A 887 1.39 2.80 15.50
N SER A 888 0.96 1.70 16.12
CA SER A 888 1.90 0.69 16.64
C SER A 888 1.46 -0.74 16.39
N ILE A 889 2.43 -1.62 16.08
CA ILE A 889 2.20 -3.06 15.94
C ILE A 889 3.25 -3.87 16.70
N SER A 890 2.81 -4.98 17.30
CA SER A 890 3.67 -5.99 17.91
C SER A 890 3.54 -7.33 17.18
N ILE A 891 4.67 -7.88 16.73
CA ILE A 891 4.75 -9.11 15.96
C ILE A 891 5.58 -10.15 16.73
N PRO A 892 4.94 -11.19 17.31
CA PRO A 892 5.61 -12.17 18.15
C PRO A 892 6.61 -13.04 17.39
N ASN A 893 7.50 -13.66 18.16
CA ASN A 893 8.56 -14.50 17.62
C ASN A 893 7.99 -15.70 16.85
N GLY A 894 8.48 -15.92 15.63
CA GLY A 894 8.04 -17.02 14.77
C GLY A 894 6.70 -16.79 14.06
N CYS A 895 6.09 -15.62 14.19
CA CYS A 895 4.84 -15.30 13.50
C CYS A 895 5.06 -15.14 12.00
N THR A 896 4.26 -15.86 11.20
CA THR A 896 4.23 -15.71 9.74
C THR A 896 3.37 -14.52 9.33
N ILE A 897 3.78 -13.78 8.29
CA ILE A 897 3.11 -12.56 7.84
C ILE A 897 2.79 -12.69 6.35
N GLY A 898 1.51 -12.58 6.00
CA GLY A 898 1.05 -12.65 4.61
C GLY A 898 1.37 -11.38 3.81
N LYS A 899 1.30 -11.50 2.48
CA LYS A 899 1.50 -10.38 1.55
C LYS A 899 0.59 -9.21 1.91
N ASN A 900 1.12 -7.99 1.93
CA ASN A 900 0.40 -6.75 2.19
C ASN A 900 -0.32 -6.67 3.54
N ALA A 901 0.00 -7.54 4.51
CA ALA A 901 -0.67 -7.58 5.81
C ALA A 901 -0.84 -6.20 6.46
N PHE A 902 0.14 -5.30 6.33
CA PHE A 902 0.10 -3.93 6.87
C PHE A 902 0.17 -2.83 5.80
N TYR A 903 -0.16 -3.15 4.53
CA TYR A 903 -0.09 -2.17 3.44
C TYR A 903 -1.03 -0.98 3.69
N ASN A 904 -0.56 0.22 3.37
CA ASN A 904 -1.33 1.46 3.54
C ASN A 904 -1.76 1.78 4.99
N CYS A 905 -1.00 1.30 5.99
CA CYS A 905 -1.10 1.75 7.38
C CYS A 905 -0.28 3.03 7.58
N ARG A 906 -0.87 4.17 7.20
CA ARG A 906 -0.12 5.43 7.00
C ARG A 906 0.45 6.04 8.28
N ALA A 907 -0.24 5.87 9.41
CA ALA A 907 0.13 6.48 10.69
C ALA A 907 1.16 5.67 11.50
N LEU A 908 1.70 4.58 10.96
CA LEU A 908 2.56 3.66 11.71
C LEU A 908 3.87 4.33 12.11
N THR A 909 4.14 4.42 13.42
CA THR A 909 5.36 5.01 13.99
C THR A 909 6.28 3.95 14.59
N ASP A 910 5.74 2.91 15.23
CA ASP A 910 6.55 1.94 15.97
C ASP A 910 6.16 0.49 15.62
N VAL A 911 7.14 -0.28 15.15
CA VAL A 911 6.99 -1.68 14.73
C VAL A 911 7.89 -2.55 15.60
N PHE A 912 7.29 -3.33 16.49
CA PHE A 912 8.00 -4.26 17.36
C PHE A 912 8.00 -5.66 16.75
N VAL A 913 9.20 -6.22 16.52
CA VAL A 913 9.34 -7.58 16.00
C VAL A 913 10.26 -8.41 16.89
N TYR A 914 9.69 -9.46 17.48
CA TYR A 914 10.39 -10.31 18.44
C TYR A 914 11.14 -11.49 17.79
N SER A 915 11.06 -11.62 16.46
CA SER A 915 11.78 -12.66 15.71
C SER A 915 13.22 -12.22 15.46
N VAL A 916 14.19 -13.05 15.88
CA VAL A 916 15.63 -12.80 15.62
C VAL A 916 16.02 -13.02 14.15
N THR A 917 15.21 -13.78 13.41
CA THR A 917 15.30 -13.91 11.96
C THR A 917 14.14 -13.12 11.34
N PRO A 918 14.40 -12.18 10.42
CA PRO A 918 13.36 -11.39 9.77
C PRO A 918 12.33 -12.29 9.07
N PRO A 919 11.03 -12.18 9.40
CA PRO A 919 9.98 -12.87 8.65
C PRO A 919 10.00 -12.45 7.18
N THR A 920 9.75 -13.38 6.26
CA THR A 920 9.63 -13.01 4.84
C THR A 920 8.36 -12.18 4.62
N ILE A 921 8.52 -10.97 4.07
CA ILE A 921 7.43 -10.06 3.72
C ILE A 921 7.59 -9.57 2.28
N ASN A 922 6.53 -9.00 1.70
CA ASN A 922 6.64 -8.32 0.42
C ASN A 922 7.30 -6.94 0.57
N GLU A 923 8.06 -6.52 -0.45
CA GLU A 923 8.89 -5.30 -0.40
C GLU A 923 8.06 -4.01 -0.24
N GLU A 924 6.80 -4.02 -0.66
CA GLU A 924 5.92 -2.84 -0.59
C GLU A 924 5.19 -2.66 0.74
N MET A 925 5.22 -3.66 1.65
CA MET A 925 4.36 -3.73 2.84
C MET A 925 4.34 -2.45 3.66
N PHE A 926 5.51 -1.85 3.92
CA PHE A 926 5.65 -0.65 4.74
C PHE A 926 5.95 0.62 3.93
N THR A 927 5.91 0.58 2.60
CA THR A 927 6.27 1.72 1.73
C THR A 927 5.26 2.87 1.73
N LYS A 928 4.08 2.65 2.31
CA LYS A 928 3.00 3.65 2.40
C LYS A 928 2.87 4.30 3.77
N ILE A 929 3.83 4.07 4.68
CA ILE A 929 3.93 4.82 5.94
C ILE A 929 4.25 6.28 5.59
N GLN A 930 3.49 7.22 6.18
CA GLN A 930 3.58 8.65 5.84
C GLN A 930 4.94 9.25 6.21
N PHE A 931 5.47 8.89 7.38
CA PHE A 931 6.76 9.33 7.90
C PHE A 931 7.71 8.14 8.05
N LEU A 932 7.90 7.38 6.97
CA LEU A 932 8.69 6.13 6.99
C LEU A 932 10.12 6.30 7.51
N ASP A 933 10.73 7.46 7.28
CA ASP A 933 12.08 7.77 7.75
C ASP A 933 12.16 7.99 9.27
N GLU A 934 11.04 8.31 9.92
CA GLU A 934 10.88 8.53 11.36
C GLU A 934 10.36 7.27 12.07
N ALA A 935 9.71 6.37 11.32
CA ALA A 935 9.17 5.13 11.86
C ALA A 935 10.28 4.22 12.38
N ARG A 936 10.09 3.67 13.58
CA ARG A 936 11.05 2.86 14.32
C ARG A 936 10.71 1.38 14.18
N LEU A 937 11.69 0.61 13.75
CA LEU A 937 11.67 -0.84 13.77
C LEU A 937 12.45 -1.32 15.00
N HIS A 938 11.74 -1.82 16.01
CA HIS A 938 12.32 -2.34 17.24
C HIS A 938 12.58 -3.84 17.08
N VAL A 939 13.85 -4.23 17.10
CA VAL A 939 14.32 -5.61 16.92
C VAL A 939 15.30 -6.00 18.02
N ASP A 940 15.51 -7.30 18.21
CA ASP A 940 16.55 -7.78 19.11
C ASP A 940 17.92 -7.26 18.66
N ALA A 941 18.78 -6.91 19.61
CA ALA A 941 20.11 -6.38 19.31
C ALA A 941 20.90 -7.28 18.35
N THR A 942 20.77 -8.60 18.49
CA THR A 942 21.42 -9.60 17.63
C THR A 942 20.81 -9.69 16.23
N ALA A 943 19.59 -9.18 16.04
CA ALA A 943 18.85 -9.25 14.79
C ALA A 943 18.99 -7.98 13.92
N THR A 944 19.49 -6.88 14.48
CA THR A 944 19.64 -5.56 13.82
C THR A 944 20.20 -5.67 12.40
N GLU A 945 21.31 -6.39 12.22
CA GLU A 945 21.96 -6.52 10.92
C GLU A 945 21.17 -7.39 9.94
N ALA A 946 20.44 -8.39 10.44
CA ALA A 946 19.58 -9.22 9.61
C ALA A 946 18.41 -8.39 9.05
N TYR A 947 17.78 -7.54 9.86
CA TYR A 947 16.68 -6.68 9.40
C TYR A 947 17.13 -5.58 8.43
N LYS A 948 18.34 -5.02 8.59
CA LYS A 948 18.94 -4.09 7.61
C LYS A 948 19.08 -4.69 6.22
N ASN A 949 19.31 -5.99 6.14
CA ASN A 949 19.54 -6.70 4.88
C ASN A 949 18.28 -7.42 4.36
N ALA A 950 17.23 -7.52 5.15
CA ALA A 950 16.01 -8.21 4.78
C ALA A 950 15.10 -7.33 3.91
N LYS A 951 14.75 -7.85 2.73
CA LYS A 951 13.85 -7.22 1.77
C LYS A 951 12.51 -6.85 2.42
N GLY A 952 12.07 -5.61 2.22
CA GLY A 952 10.85 -5.06 2.79
C GLY A 952 10.99 -4.55 4.22
N TRP A 953 11.93 -5.07 5.02
CA TRP A 953 12.27 -4.54 6.35
C TRP A 953 13.34 -3.45 6.28
N ASN A 954 14.24 -3.56 5.31
CA ASN A 954 15.31 -2.60 5.03
C ASN A 954 14.81 -1.20 4.60
N VAL A 955 13.49 -1.01 4.50
CA VAL A 955 12.84 0.29 4.27
C VAL A 955 12.85 1.18 5.52
N PHE A 956 12.97 0.60 6.72
CA PHE A 956 13.05 1.36 7.97
C PHE A 956 14.47 1.92 8.18
N LYS A 957 14.58 3.23 8.35
CA LYS A 957 15.86 3.91 8.63
C LYS A 957 16.24 3.89 10.11
N GLN A 958 15.24 3.88 10.99
CA GLN A 958 15.43 3.80 12.44
C GLN A 958 15.24 2.35 12.89
N ILE A 959 16.34 1.61 13.04
CA ILE A 959 16.30 0.25 13.60
C ILE A 959 16.86 0.29 15.02
N MET A 960 15.97 0.09 15.98
CA MET A 960 16.25 0.16 17.41
C MET A 960 16.56 -1.25 17.93
N ASN A 961 17.52 -1.37 18.85
CA ASN A 961 17.98 -2.64 19.42
C ASN A 961 17.30 -2.97 20.77
N ASP A 962 16.08 -2.50 20.96
CA ASP A 962 15.28 -2.53 22.18
C ASP A 962 13.93 -3.22 21.96
N ALA A 963 13.86 -4.25 21.10
CA ALA A 963 12.63 -5.01 20.80
C ALA A 963 11.81 -5.44 22.01
N THR A 964 12.43 -5.58 23.19
CA THR A 964 11.75 -5.88 24.46
C THR A 964 10.82 -4.76 24.93
N GLY A 965 10.89 -3.58 24.32
CA GLY A 965 10.32 -2.33 24.83
C GLY A 965 10.99 -1.85 26.13
N ILE A 966 12.17 -2.39 26.47
CA ILE A 966 12.85 -2.16 27.75
C ILE A 966 14.35 -1.97 27.48
N SER A 967 14.83 -0.75 27.69
CA SER A 967 16.27 -0.45 27.80
C SER A 967 16.89 -1.31 28.90
N THR A 968 18.11 -1.79 28.68
CA THR A 968 18.85 -2.74 29.52
C THR A 968 18.68 -2.50 31.03
N VAL A 969 18.36 -3.57 31.76
CA VAL A 969 18.25 -3.59 33.23
C VAL A 969 19.62 -3.31 33.86
N GLU A 970 19.80 -2.15 34.48
CA GLU A 970 20.88 -1.92 35.44
C GLU A 970 20.53 -2.60 36.77
N THR A 971 21.31 -3.61 37.15
CA THR A 971 21.24 -4.24 38.45
C THR A 971 21.91 -3.37 39.50
N GLU A 972 21.14 -2.49 40.14
CA GLU A 972 21.31 -2.10 41.55
C GLU A 972 20.20 -1.09 41.92
N ALA A 973 19.24 -1.55 42.72
CA ALA A 973 18.40 -0.66 43.53
C ALA A 973 18.44 -1.19 44.96
N ALA A 974 18.99 -0.37 45.86
CA ALA A 974 19.03 -0.67 47.28
C ALA A 974 17.60 -0.74 47.85
N ASN A 975 17.39 -1.79 48.64
CA ASN A 975 16.31 -2.05 49.62
C ASN A 975 15.16 -2.99 49.24
N ILE A 976 15.01 -3.45 47.99
CA ILE A 976 14.11 -4.59 47.70
C ILE A 976 14.89 -5.90 47.71
N VAL A 977 14.50 -6.83 48.59
CA VAL A 977 15.06 -8.18 48.68
C VAL A 977 14.04 -9.17 48.18
N VAL A 978 14.43 -10.04 47.24
CA VAL A 978 13.55 -11.06 46.69
C VAL A 978 14.08 -12.44 47.04
N THR A 979 13.25 -13.23 47.73
CA THR A 979 13.58 -14.60 48.14
C THR A 979 12.64 -15.59 47.44
N ALA A 980 13.21 -16.54 46.68
CA ALA A 980 12.43 -17.59 46.04
C ALA A 980 11.85 -18.57 47.07
N GLN A 981 10.57 -18.91 46.92
CA GLN A 981 9.87 -19.95 47.69
C GLN A 981 9.28 -20.99 46.72
N ASN A 982 8.70 -22.08 47.25
CA ASN A 982 8.29 -23.22 46.43
C ASN A 982 7.26 -22.86 45.33
N ASP A 983 6.40 -21.84 45.56
CA ASP A 983 5.30 -21.46 44.67
C ASP A 983 5.33 -19.97 44.23
N GLY A 984 6.48 -19.30 44.32
CA GLY A 984 6.63 -17.89 43.95
C GLY A 984 7.80 -17.16 44.60
N PHE A 985 7.71 -15.83 44.67
CA PHE A 985 8.75 -14.97 45.23
C PHE A 985 8.21 -14.17 46.41
N MET A 986 8.94 -14.20 47.54
CA MET A 986 8.71 -13.25 48.63
C MET A 986 9.48 -11.98 48.34
N VAL A 987 8.78 -10.85 48.24
CA VAL A 987 9.37 -9.54 47.94
C VAL A 987 9.28 -8.68 49.20
N GLU A 988 10.43 -8.34 49.75
CA GLU A 988 10.59 -7.59 51.00
C GLU A 988 11.17 -6.20 50.70
N GLY A 989 10.77 -5.19 51.48
CA GLY A 989 11.19 -3.81 51.29
C GLY A 989 10.23 -2.94 50.49
N MET A 990 9.03 -3.43 50.16
CA MET A 990 7.98 -2.64 49.49
C MET A 990 7.15 -1.84 50.49
N ASN A 991 6.80 -0.60 50.16
CA ASN A 991 5.93 0.22 50.98
C ASN A 991 4.47 -0.26 50.92
N ASN A 992 3.73 -0.13 52.03
CA ASN A 992 2.29 -0.44 52.06
C ASN A 992 1.53 0.45 51.07
N GLY A 993 0.77 -0.12 50.14
CA GLY A 993 0.11 0.57 49.04
C GLY A 993 0.91 0.63 47.73
N GLN A 994 2.17 0.16 47.72
CA GLN A 994 3.04 0.20 46.53
C GLN A 994 2.66 -0.89 45.53
N ARG A 995 2.52 -0.53 44.24
CA ARG A 995 2.12 -1.48 43.20
C ARG A 995 3.31 -2.30 42.71
N TYR A 996 3.04 -3.53 42.32
CA TYR A 996 4.01 -4.37 41.61
C TYR A 996 3.33 -5.13 40.48
N ALA A 997 4.12 -5.51 39.49
CA ALA A 997 3.75 -6.40 38.41
C ALA A 997 4.92 -7.30 38.03
N LEU A 998 4.69 -8.60 38.01
CA LEU A 998 5.62 -9.62 37.57
C LEU A 998 5.32 -9.96 36.11
N TYR A 999 6.35 -10.02 35.28
CA TYR A 999 6.27 -10.37 33.87
C TYR A 999 7.19 -11.56 33.58
N THR A 1000 6.90 -12.35 32.54
CA THR A 1000 7.90 -13.25 31.95
C THR A 1000 8.98 -12.41 31.24
N VAL A 1001 10.12 -13.01 30.93
CA VAL A 1001 11.15 -12.36 30.07
C VAL A 1001 10.66 -12.03 28.66
N SER A 1002 9.52 -12.59 28.23
CA SER A 1002 8.86 -12.28 26.97
C SER A 1002 7.79 -11.18 27.10
N GLY A 1003 7.71 -10.48 28.23
CA GLY A 1003 6.79 -9.34 28.42
C GLY A 1003 5.37 -9.70 28.88
N MET A 1004 5.05 -10.99 29.09
CA MET A 1004 3.70 -11.41 29.53
C MET A 1004 3.53 -11.15 31.02
N LYS A 1005 2.49 -10.40 31.43
CA LYS A 1005 2.21 -10.11 32.86
C LYS A 1005 1.65 -11.35 33.56
N VAL A 1006 2.38 -11.84 34.55
CA VAL A 1006 2.12 -13.08 35.30
C VAL A 1006 1.37 -12.83 36.61
N ALA A 1007 1.70 -11.73 37.28
CA ALA A 1007 1.04 -11.31 38.52
C ALA A 1007 1.09 -9.79 38.63
N ALA A 1008 0.13 -9.17 39.30
CA ALA A 1008 0.21 -7.77 39.69
C ALA A 1008 -0.61 -7.54 40.95
N GLY A 1009 -0.25 -6.55 41.74
CA GLY A 1009 -0.91 -6.28 43.00
C GLY A 1009 -0.41 -5.03 43.68
N VAL A 1010 -0.92 -4.83 44.89
CA VAL A 1010 -0.54 -3.75 45.79
C VAL A 1010 0.01 -4.41 47.06
N ALA A 1011 1.19 -4.00 47.51
CA ALA A 1011 1.78 -4.50 48.73
C ALA A 1011 0.95 -4.07 49.94
N ASN A 1012 0.56 -5.01 50.81
CA ASN A 1012 -0.23 -4.73 52.02
C ASN A 1012 0.64 -4.59 53.29
N GLY A 1013 1.93 -4.28 53.12
CA GLY A 1013 2.94 -4.21 54.16
C GLY A 1013 4.35 -4.34 53.58
N ASN A 1014 5.37 -4.40 54.46
CA ASN A 1014 6.79 -4.42 54.06
C ASN A 1014 7.26 -5.72 53.38
N SER A 1015 6.40 -6.74 53.35
CA SER A 1015 6.66 -8.01 52.67
C SER A 1015 5.41 -8.44 51.93
N THR A 1016 5.53 -8.84 50.66
CA THR A 1016 4.41 -9.37 49.87
C THR A 1016 4.85 -10.57 49.05
N PHE A 1017 4.03 -11.60 49.06
CA PHE A 1017 4.25 -12.79 48.25
C PHE A 1017 3.68 -12.61 46.83
N VAL A 1018 4.51 -12.86 45.83
CA VAL A 1018 4.16 -12.78 44.41
C VAL A 1018 4.19 -14.19 43.82
N PRO A 1019 3.02 -14.77 43.45
CA PRO A 1019 2.96 -16.14 42.94
C PRO A 1019 3.64 -16.26 41.58
N ALA A 1020 4.42 -17.33 41.38
CA ALA A 1020 5.13 -17.62 40.12
C ALA A 1020 5.48 -19.11 40.00
N GLN A 1021 5.67 -19.62 38.77
CA GLN A 1021 6.05 -21.01 38.52
C GLN A 1021 7.58 -21.20 38.58
N ARG A 1022 8.05 -22.35 39.07
CA ARG A 1022 9.49 -22.61 39.26
C ARG A 1022 10.20 -22.92 37.93
N GLY A 1023 11.45 -22.46 37.79
CA GLY A 1023 12.33 -22.78 36.65
C GLY A 1023 12.19 -21.85 35.44
N GLN A 1024 11.53 -20.71 35.60
CA GLN A 1024 11.39 -19.66 34.58
C GLN A 1024 11.97 -18.34 35.09
N ILE A 1025 12.47 -17.54 34.15
CA ILE A 1025 13.01 -16.21 34.44
C ILE A 1025 11.87 -15.18 34.34
N TYR A 1026 11.76 -14.34 35.35
CA TYR A 1026 10.74 -13.29 35.42
C TYR A 1026 11.35 -11.90 35.57
N ILE A 1027 10.52 -10.88 35.36
CA ILE A 1027 10.83 -9.47 35.43
C ILE A 1027 9.82 -8.83 36.38
N LEU A 1028 10.23 -8.54 37.61
CA LEU A 1028 9.40 -7.89 38.62
C LEU A 1028 9.57 -6.38 38.50
N LYS A 1029 8.51 -5.68 38.11
CA LYS A 1029 8.40 -4.22 38.20
C LYS A 1029 7.73 -3.87 39.51
N VAL A 1030 8.37 -3.03 40.31
CA VAL A 1030 7.77 -2.42 41.50
C VAL A 1030 7.68 -0.93 41.26
N GLU A 1031 6.49 -0.34 41.42
CA GLU A 1031 6.22 1.07 41.16
C GLU A 1031 7.12 1.96 42.02
N GLY A 1032 7.87 2.86 41.39
CA GLY A 1032 8.85 3.71 42.08
C GLY A 1032 10.17 3.01 42.44
N VAL A 1033 10.42 1.79 41.96
CA VAL A 1033 11.73 1.10 42.06
C VAL A 1033 12.14 0.59 40.66
N LYS A 1034 13.44 0.31 40.44
CA LYS A 1034 13.93 -0.29 39.19
C LYS A 1034 13.35 -1.70 38.98
N THR A 1035 13.33 -2.12 37.72
CA THR A 1035 12.85 -3.44 37.29
C THR A 1035 13.86 -4.53 37.68
N ILE A 1036 13.41 -5.60 38.36
CA ILE A 1036 14.27 -6.66 38.89
C ILE A 1036 14.09 -7.94 38.07
N LYS A 1037 15.18 -8.51 37.55
CA LYS A 1037 15.17 -9.83 36.90
C LYS A 1037 15.30 -10.92 37.96
N LEU A 1038 14.34 -11.84 37.99
CA LEU A 1038 14.24 -12.95 38.93
C LEU A 1038 14.55 -14.27 38.22
N TYR A 1039 15.34 -15.13 38.85
CA TYR A 1039 15.81 -16.41 38.31
C TYR A 1039 15.16 -17.61 39.00
#